data_AF-A0A958XH33-F1
#
_entry.id   AF-A0A958XH33-F1
#
_cell.length_a   1.000
_cell.length_b   1.000
_cell.length_c   1.000
_cell.angle_alpha   90.00
_cell.angle_beta   90.00
_cell.angle_gamma   90.00
#
_symmetry.space_group_name_H-M   'P 1'
#
loop_
_entity.id
_entity.type
_entity.pdbx_description
1 polymer ?
#
loop_
_entity_poly.entity_id
_entity_poly.type
_entity_poly.pdbx_seq_one_letter_code
_entity_poly.pdbx_strand_id
1 'polypeptide(L)'
;MAKKSGKYSSKSTSSKKHSATARPARATQAPVDYLERPQVETSNALLLRKIFWGIALFGLLVLAGLSFGSGINADDKFQCDYSQKLVSYYSSFGKDTAALNIPEGNMHLYGGFFEIVTGFANKALGFEQGELAYHNVRHLFSALLGWLAILCAALLARHVAGWQAGIIALVIMLVSPRFFGDSLMNPKDIPFAAGYMLALYNMAKVLDQMPKPGRWNIAGLVSGLAIALAVRAGGLLPFAYLGMFAGLHFLLKNGGLRALGNSKLLGRYVLVTLGIAAAGYVLAVLFWPYALQSPFKNPFIALSKFAELEVKIRVLYEGANVMSDVTPWHYPLKWILYTIPLGALLGFVGALALLPRLLKAYNPLWVLMVLFAGIFPVFYIIYKDSVIHDGWRHLTFAYPPMVVAAAIFWKELLTIFSAKKVARYAVIGVLALSLVDSTWFIVRNPAMPYTYFNPLIGGVQGAYGKFETDYWGISTRQGIEWMEKQGILKPDMTETVVVATNMFYSTQQLLAKYGDKVKVKYLKWERRCDDAWDYALYPTRFIDGDALATGKWPPDNAVHVVKAGGAPILAVLKDNGKNCALGLAALKLSDWPGAIERLKKEVESVPDNEIAWANLAQAYLNSNQLEEAKAAAEKALTINPDDVQSNNLIGLYWLNKGDPGKAASQFESALKTEPSNPAAYYYLATIAQRQGDNQTALNQLMKAIEIAPNFKPAYEFSAMIYEATGNTQAAQQFRAAMQQIK
;
A
#
# COMPACT_ATOMS: atom_id res chain seq x y z
N MET A 1 66.57 -84.74 1.86
CA MET A 1 67.25 -83.47 2.21
C MET A 1 68.09 -83.03 1.03
N ALA A 2 67.74 -81.88 0.45
CA ALA A 2 67.95 -81.58 -0.97
C ALA A 2 69.32 -80.96 -1.29
N LYS A 3 70.05 -81.59 -2.22
CA LYS A 3 71.29 -81.10 -2.84
C LYS A 3 71.09 -80.97 -4.35
N LYS A 4 71.74 -79.92 -4.88
CA LYS A 4 71.83 -79.44 -6.26
C LYS A 4 72.29 -80.49 -7.28
N SER A 5 71.79 -80.37 -8.52
CA SER A 5 72.53 -80.35 -9.80
C SER A 5 71.50 -80.23 -10.95
N GLY A 6 71.69 -79.62 -12.11
CA GLY A 6 72.83 -78.96 -12.73
C GLY A 6 72.34 -78.16 -13.96
N LYS A 7 73.18 -77.23 -14.42
CA LYS A 7 73.00 -76.32 -15.57
C LYS A 7 73.09 -77.04 -16.92
N TYR A 8 72.51 -76.46 -17.97
CA TYR A 8 73.09 -76.04 -19.29
C TYR A 8 71.91 -75.75 -20.27
N SER A 9 71.66 -74.49 -20.65
CA SER A 9 72.06 -73.83 -21.94
C SER A 9 71.47 -74.54 -23.18
N SER A 10 70.73 -73.94 -24.13
CA SER A 10 70.74 -72.59 -24.69
C SER A 10 69.48 -72.30 -25.54
N LYS A 11 69.16 -71.00 -25.67
CA LYS A 11 68.48 -70.23 -26.77
C LYS A 11 67.56 -71.00 -27.75
N SER A 12 66.33 -70.55 -28.02
CA SER A 12 66.10 -69.37 -28.87
C SER A 12 64.61 -68.99 -28.98
N THR A 13 64.36 -67.68 -29.01
CA THR A 13 63.23 -66.94 -29.65
C THR A 13 61.79 -67.26 -29.27
N SER A 14 61.08 -66.26 -28.69
CA SER A 14 59.87 -65.68 -29.29
C SER A 14 59.19 -64.66 -28.36
N SER A 15 59.04 -63.44 -28.88
CA SER A 15 58.05 -62.39 -28.62
C SER A 15 57.77 -61.88 -27.19
N LYS A 16 58.07 -60.58 -27.01
CA LYS A 16 57.60 -59.74 -25.90
C LYS A 16 56.07 -59.63 -25.92
N LYS A 17 55.40 -60.04 -24.84
CA LYS A 17 54.08 -59.50 -24.47
C LYS A 17 54.30 -58.38 -23.45
N HIS A 18 53.99 -57.14 -23.84
CA HIS A 18 53.83 -56.03 -22.91
C HIS A 18 52.59 -56.28 -22.03
N SER A 19 52.77 -56.53 -20.74
CA SER A 19 51.68 -56.39 -19.77
C SER A 19 51.55 -54.90 -19.43
N ALA A 20 50.56 -54.24 -20.04
CA ALA A 20 50.13 -52.92 -19.59
C ALA A 20 49.48 -53.08 -18.20
N THR A 21 50.09 -52.43 -17.20
CA THR A 21 49.53 -52.24 -15.88
C THR A 21 48.18 -51.52 -15.99
N ALA A 22 47.10 -52.20 -15.61
CA ALA A 22 45.78 -51.59 -15.50
C ALA A 22 45.85 -50.46 -14.44
N ARG A 23 45.68 -49.21 -14.88
CA ARG A 23 45.39 -48.09 -13.99
C ARG A 23 44.09 -48.41 -13.24
N PRO A 24 44.01 -48.20 -11.92
CA PRO A 24 42.75 -48.36 -11.21
C PRO A 24 41.74 -47.38 -11.82
N ALA A 25 40.54 -47.90 -12.15
CA ALA A 25 39.43 -47.07 -12.55
C ALA A 25 39.25 -45.99 -11.48
N ARG A 26 39.36 -44.72 -11.90
CA ARG A 26 39.15 -43.55 -11.05
C ARG A 26 37.74 -43.68 -10.50
N ALA A 27 37.59 -44.10 -9.25
CA ALA A 27 36.31 -44.13 -8.57
C ALA A 27 35.71 -42.72 -8.72
N THR A 28 34.66 -42.61 -9.55
CA THR A 28 33.89 -41.38 -9.67
C THR A 28 33.27 -41.15 -8.31
N GLN A 29 33.91 -40.30 -7.50
CA GLN A 29 33.31 -39.79 -6.26
C GLN A 29 31.89 -39.35 -6.58
N ALA A 30 30.93 -39.86 -5.81
CA ALA A 30 29.55 -39.43 -5.92
C ALA A 30 29.49 -37.89 -5.87
N PRO A 31 28.64 -37.25 -6.68
CA PRO A 31 28.52 -35.80 -6.67
C PRO A 31 28.23 -35.31 -5.25
N VAL A 32 28.97 -34.28 -4.82
CA VAL A 32 28.78 -33.66 -3.49
C VAL A 32 27.44 -32.93 -3.50
N ASP A 33 26.54 -33.33 -2.60
CA ASP A 33 25.31 -32.60 -2.31
C ASP A 33 25.59 -31.50 -1.27
N TYR A 34 25.71 -30.25 -1.73
CA TYR A 34 25.96 -29.11 -0.84
C TYR A 34 24.73 -28.74 0.00
N LEU A 35 23.56 -29.31 -0.29
CA LEU A 35 22.29 -29.06 0.38
C LEU A 35 22.00 -30.05 1.52
N GLU A 36 22.69 -31.20 1.56
CA GLU A 36 22.46 -32.22 2.57
C GLU A 36 22.75 -31.69 3.98
N ARG A 37 21.76 -31.73 4.85
CA ARG A 37 21.85 -31.35 6.28
C ARG A 37 21.00 -32.30 7.12
N PRO A 38 21.31 -32.48 8.42
CA PRO A 38 20.55 -33.35 9.30
C PRO A 38 19.07 -32.92 9.36
N GLN A 39 18.15 -33.89 9.33
CA GLN A 39 16.74 -33.58 9.56
C GLN A 39 16.53 -33.10 11.00
N VAL A 40 15.92 -31.93 11.14
CA VAL A 40 15.62 -31.27 12.42
C VAL A 40 14.28 -31.80 12.96
N GLU A 41 14.10 -33.12 13.06
CA GLU A 41 12.95 -33.68 13.78
C GLU A 41 13.34 -33.94 15.24
N THR A 42 12.55 -33.36 16.15
CA THR A 42 12.74 -33.50 17.59
C THR A 42 11.83 -34.62 18.11
N SER A 43 12.20 -35.24 19.23
CA SER A 43 11.42 -36.29 19.91
C SER A 43 9.95 -35.92 20.20
N ASN A 44 9.61 -34.62 20.19
CA ASN A 44 8.27 -34.08 20.44
C ASN A 44 7.50 -33.67 19.17
N ALA A 45 7.90 -34.14 17.98
CA ALA A 45 7.31 -33.72 16.70
C ALA A 45 5.78 -33.89 16.64
N LEU A 46 5.23 -34.96 17.22
CA LEU A 46 3.78 -35.21 17.23
C LEU A 46 3.02 -34.15 18.03
N LEU A 47 3.52 -33.77 19.20
CA LEU A 47 2.91 -32.74 20.04
C LEU A 47 2.95 -31.37 19.35
N LEU A 48 4.12 -30.99 18.84
CA LEU A 48 4.29 -29.71 18.13
C LEU A 48 3.40 -29.63 16.88
N ARG A 49 3.22 -30.73 16.17
CA ARG A 49 2.27 -30.81 15.05
C ARG A 49 0.83 -30.54 15.50
N LYS A 50 0.39 -31.14 16.62
CA LYS A 50 -0.96 -30.89 17.16
C LYS A 50 -1.13 -29.42 17.56
N ILE A 51 -0.15 -28.85 18.26
CA ILE A 51 -0.14 -27.44 18.66
C ILE A 51 -0.24 -26.52 17.43
N PHE A 52 0.60 -26.78 16.42
CA PHE A 52 0.61 -26.01 15.18
C PHE A 52 -0.77 -25.96 14.52
N TRP A 53 -1.41 -27.12 14.33
CA TRP A 53 -2.72 -27.17 13.67
C TRP A 53 -3.84 -26.60 14.56
N GLY A 54 -3.73 -26.72 15.88
CA GLY A 54 -4.66 -26.05 16.81
C GLY A 54 -4.59 -24.52 16.70
N ILE A 55 -3.38 -23.95 16.70
CA ILE A 55 -3.18 -22.50 16.50
C ILE A 55 -3.63 -22.07 15.10
N ALA A 56 -3.33 -22.85 14.07
CA ALA A 56 -3.70 -22.53 12.70
C ALA A 56 -5.22 -22.51 12.49
N LEU A 57 -5.94 -23.46 13.10
CA LEU A 57 -7.41 -23.50 13.08
C LEU A 57 -8.00 -22.33 13.87
N PHE A 58 -7.47 -22.03 15.06
CA PHE A 58 -7.91 -20.87 15.84
C PHE A 58 -7.71 -19.57 15.05
N GLY A 59 -6.54 -19.37 14.45
CA GLY A 59 -6.24 -18.21 13.62
C GLY A 59 -7.19 -18.05 12.42
N LEU A 60 -7.57 -19.16 11.75
CA LEU A 60 -8.56 -19.15 10.68
C LEU A 60 -9.92 -18.63 11.17
N LEU A 61 -10.41 -19.18 12.28
CA LEU A 61 -11.72 -18.81 12.84
C LEU A 61 -11.74 -17.35 13.28
N VAL A 62 -10.64 -16.86 13.89
CA VAL A 62 -10.53 -15.45 14.30
C VAL A 62 -10.50 -14.52 13.09
N LEU A 63 -9.67 -14.80 12.07
CA LEU A 63 -9.62 -13.98 10.86
C LEU A 63 -10.98 -13.93 10.13
N ALA A 64 -11.62 -15.09 9.95
CA ALA A 64 -12.93 -15.18 9.31
C ALA A 64 -14.03 -14.50 10.13
N GLY A 65 -13.98 -14.57 11.46
CA GLY A 65 -14.94 -13.89 12.32
C GLY A 65 -14.78 -12.36 12.31
N LEU A 66 -13.53 -11.88 12.37
CA LEU A 66 -13.24 -10.44 12.39
C LEU A 66 -13.42 -9.76 11.04
N SER A 67 -13.35 -10.48 9.92
CA SER A 67 -13.49 -9.88 8.59
C SER A 67 -14.85 -9.18 8.39
N PHE A 68 -15.91 -9.68 9.03
CA PHE A 68 -17.24 -9.06 9.00
C PHE A 68 -17.34 -7.75 9.78
N GLY A 69 -16.37 -7.45 10.66
CA GLY A 69 -16.30 -6.22 11.44
C GLY A 69 -15.45 -5.12 10.80
N SER A 70 -14.67 -5.43 9.76
CA SER A 70 -13.82 -4.46 9.08
C SER A 70 -14.63 -3.47 8.25
N GLY A 71 -14.15 -2.23 8.11
CA GLY A 71 -14.73 -1.25 7.19
C GLY A 71 -14.42 -1.55 5.73
N ILE A 72 -15.17 -0.92 4.83
CA ILE A 72 -14.97 -1.01 3.38
C ILE A 72 -13.80 -0.09 3.00
N ASN A 73 -12.84 -0.63 2.26
CA ASN A 73 -11.65 0.11 1.83
C ASN A 73 -11.98 1.11 0.70
N ALA A 74 -11.16 2.15 0.54
CA ALA A 74 -11.37 3.16 -0.50
C ALA A 74 -11.19 2.64 -1.95
N ASP A 75 -10.36 1.61 -2.16
CA ASP A 75 -10.12 1.03 -3.50
C ASP A 75 -11.32 0.20 -4.00
N ASP A 76 -12.22 -0.24 -3.11
CA ASP A 76 -13.28 -1.19 -3.43
C ASP A 76 -14.23 -0.64 -4.50
N LYS A 77 -14.36 0.68 -4.65
CA LYS A 77 -15.08 1.31 -5.78
C LYS A 77 -14.65 0.75 -7.13
N PHE A 78 -13.35 0.83 -7.41
CA PHE A 78 -12.78 0.42 -8.70
C PHE A 78 -12.80 -1.10 -8.87
N GLN A 79 -12.64 -1.83 -7.77
CA GLN A 79 -12.55 -3.29 -7.80
C GLN A 79 -13.90 -3.98 -7.90
N CYS A 80 -14.92 -3.41 -7.27
CA CYS A 80 -16.29 -3.88 -7.42
C CYS A 80 -16.76 -3.62 -8.85
N ASP A 81 -16.60 -2.40 -9.36
CA ASP A 81 -16.91 -2.08 -10.76
C ASP A 81 -16.22 -3.05 -11.75
N TYR A 82 -14.93 -3.31 -11.56
CA TYR A 82 -14.22 -4.28 -12.40
C TYR A 82 -14.76 -5.71 -12.24
N SER A 83 -15.13 -6.13 -11.02
CA SER A 83 -15.73 -7.43 -10.76
C SER A 83 -17.04 -7.64 -11.52
N GLN A 84 -17.91 -6.64 -11.57
CA GLN A 84 -19.13 -6.69 -12.39
C GLN A 84 -18.81 -6.90 -13.87
N LYS A 85 -17.90 -6.10 -14.42
CA LYS A 85 -17.48 -6.20 -15.83
C LYS A 85 -16.88 -7.57 -16.14
N LEU A 86 -16.06 -8.12 -15.24
CA LEU A 86 -15.48 -9.45 -15.38
C LEU A 86 -16.55 -10.54 -15.34
N VAL A 87 -17.48 -10.50 -14.38
CA VAL A 87 -18.57 -11.47 -14.30
C VAL A 87 -19.43 -11.45 -15.56
N SER A 88 -19.72 -10.27 -16.11
CA SER A 88 -20.43 -10.12 -17.39
C SER A 88 -19.63 -10.67 -18.57
N TYR A 89 -18.33 -10.37 -18.65
CA TYR A 89 -17.43 -10.93 -19.67
C TYR A 89 -17.48 -12.46 -19.68
N TYR A 90 -17.28 -13.11 -18.53
CA TYR A 90 -17.28 -14.58 -18.46
C TYR A 90 -18.68 -15.20 -18.61
N SER A 91 -19.72 -14.59 -18.04
CA SER A 91 -21.10 -15.10 -18.16
C SER A 91 -21.63 -15.01 -19.60
N SER A 92 -21.15 -14.03 -20.37
CA SER A 92 -21.52 -13.84 -21.78
C SER A 92 -20.60 -14.56 -22.76
N PHE A 93 -19.63 -15.34 -22.26
CA PHE A 93 -18.59 -15.99 -23.06
C PHE A 93 -17.80 -14.99 -23.94
N GLY A 94 -17.49 -13.82 -23.39
CA GLY A 94 -16.67 -12.77 -24.01
C GLY A 94 -17.43 -11.84 -24.97
N LYS A 95 -18.77 -11.93 -25.06
CA LYS A 95 -19.58 -10.99 -25.85
C LYS A 95 -19.59 -9.59 -25.23
N ASP A 96 -19.68 -9.51 -23.91
CA ASP A 96 -19.48 -8.25 -23.18
C ASP A 96 -17.99 -7.97 -23.05
N THR A 97 -17.52 -6.89 -23.67
CA THR A 97 -16.10 -6.51 -23.72
C THR A 97 -15.74 -5.37 -22.77
N ALA A 98 -16.65 -4.95 -21.88
CA ALA A 98 -16.41 -3.83 -20.95
C ALA A 98 -15.22 -4.05 -20.01
N ALA A 99 -14.84 -5.31 -19.75
CA ALA A 99 -13.67 -5.64 -18.95
C ALA A 99 -12.33 -5.46 -19.70
N LEU A 100 -12.34 -5.37 -21.03
CA LEU A 100 -11.12 -5.31 -21.85
C LEU A 100 -10.54 -3.90 -21.97
N ASN A 101 -11.38 -2.88 -21.82
CA ASN A 101 -10.97 -1.49 -21.85
C ASN A 101 -11.77 -0.70 -20.81
N ILE A 102 -11.07 -0.11 -19.85
CA ILE A 102 -11.67 0.68 -18.79
C ILE A 102 -11.15 2.12 -19.00
N PRO A 103 -11.99 3.04 -19.49
CA PRO A 103 -11.57 4.40 -19.79
C PRO A 103 -11.14 5.18 -18.54
N GLU A 104 -11.83 4.96 -17.43
CA GLU A 104 -11.54 5.57 -16.13
C GLU A 104 -10.71 4.61 -15.26
N GLY A 105 -9.38 4.72 -15.38
CA GLY A 105 -8.44 3.91 -14.60
C GLY A 105 -7.85 2.72 -15.36
N ASN A 106 -6.96 1.97 -14.71
CA ASN A 106 -6.14 0.95 -15.37
C ASN A 106 -6.47 -0.48 -14.96
N MET A 107 -7.71 -0.72 -14.51
CA MET A 107 -8.12 -2.00 -13.91
C MET A 107 -8.01 -3.19 -14.87
N HIS A 108 -8.16 -2.98 -16.18
CA HIS A 108 -7.98 -4.02 -17.21
C HIS A 108 -6.54 -4.54 -17.30
N LEU A 109 -5.54 -3.76 -16.85
CA LEU A 109 -4.15 -4.19 -16.75
C LEU A 109 -3.90 -5.11 -15.56
N TYR A 110 -4.84 -5.23 -14.64
CA TYR A 110 -4.76 -6.21 -13.55
C TYR A 110 -5.46 -7.50 -13.96
N GLY A 111 -4.89 -8.62 -13.51
CA GLY A 111 -5.63 -9.87 -13.48
C GLY A 111 -6.85 -9.76 -12.55
N GLY A 112 -7.86 -10.56 -12.84
CA GLY A 112 -9.17 -10.52 -12.19
C GLY A 112 -9.44 -11.67 -11.23
N PHE A 113 -8.44 -12.43 -10.76
CA PHE A 113 -8.68 -13.64 -9.97
C PHE A 113 -9.61 -13.39 -8.77
N PHE A 114 -9.28 -12.41 -7.93
CA PHE A 114 -10.07 -12.10 -6.74
C PHE A 114 -11.47 -11.58 -7.12
N GLU A 115 -11.54 -10.70 -8.11
CA GLU A 115 -12.79 -10.09 -8.61
C GLU A 115 -13.73 -11.10 -9.26
N ILE A 116 -13.20 -12.05 -10.02
CA ILE A 116 -13.96 -13.13 -10.67
C ILE A 116 -14.53 -14.06 -9.59
N VAL A 117 -13.67 -14.55 -8.69
CA VAL A 117 -14.08 -15.51 -7.66
C VAL A 117 -15.13 -14.91 -6.73
N THR A 118 -14.89 -13.70 -6.22
CA THR A 118 -15.86 -13.03 -5.33
C THR A 118 -17.10 -12.56 -6.07
N GLY A 119 -16.98 -12.09 -7.31
CA GLY A 119 -18.10 -11.66 -8.13
C GLY A 119 -19.05 -12.80 -8.47
N PHE A 120 -18.54 -13.96 -8.86
CA PHE A 120 -19.37 -15.15 -9.09
C PHE A 120 -19.99 -15.69 -7.79
N ALA A 121 -19.25 -15.65 -6.66
CA ALA A 121 -19.80 -16.02 -5.36
C ALA A 121 -20.97 -15.11 -4.97
N ASN A 122 -20.81 -13.79 -5.10
CA ASN A 122 -21.88 -12.82 -4.84
C ASN A 122 -23.07 -13.01 -5.78
N LYS A 123 -22.82 -13.22 -7.08
CA LYS A 123 -23.89 -13.52 -8.05
C LYS A 123 -24.66 -14.80 -7.69
N ALA A 124 -23.96 -15.84 -7.23
CA ALA A 124 -24.58 -17.10 -6.81
C ALA A 124 -25.40 -16.94 -5.51
N LEU A 125 -25.00 -16.04 -4.62
CA LEU A 125 -25.70 -15.73 -3.38
C LEU A 125 -26.83 -14.68 -3.55
N GLY A 126 -26.92 -14.07 -4.73
CA GLY A 126 -27.91 -13.04 -5.03
C GLY A 126 -27.61 -11.67 -4.42
N PHE A 127 -26.36 -11.40 -4.02
CA PHE A 127 -25.96 -10.13 -3.43
C PHE A 127 -25.55 -9.11 -4.48
N GLU A 128 -26.04 -7.88 -4.33
CA GLU A 128 -25.72 -6.75 -5.19
C GLU A 128 -24.64 -5.85 -4.59
N GLN A 129 -23.94 -5.08 -5.42
CA GLN A 129 -22.85 -4.21 -4.96
C GLN A 129 -23.27 -3.15 -3.95
N GLY A 130 -24.55 -2.74 -3.98
CA GLY A 130 -25.12 -1.80 -3.03
C GLY A 130 -25.27 -2.35 -1.61
N GLU A 131 -25.08 -3.65 -1.42
CA GLU A 131 -25.37 -4.34 -0.18
C GLU A 131 -24.08 -4.61 0.62
N LEU A 132 -24.16 -4.41 1.94
CA LEU A 132 -23.06 -4.78 2.84
C LEU A 132 -22.72 -6.28 2.75
N ALA A 133 -23.69 -7.14 2.43
CA ALA A 133 -23.49 -8.56 2.23
C ALA A 133 -22.48 -8.86 1.10
N TYR A 134 -22.50 -8.08 0.02
CA TYR A 134 -21.56 -8.22 -1.10
C TYR A 134 -20.10 -7.98 -0.66
N HIS A 135 -19.89 -6.95 0.17
CA HIS A 135 -18.58 -6.63 0.73
C HIS A 135 -18.14 -7.65 1.79
N ASN A 136 -19.07 -8.16 2.60
CA ASN A 136 -18.79 -9.21 3.59
C ASN A 136 -18.24 -10.49 2.94
N VAL A 137 -18.77 -10.90 1.78
CA VAL A 137 -18.21 -12.02 1.01
C VAL A 137 -16.77 -11.73 0.60
N ARG A 138 -16.50 -10.53 0.06
CA ARG A 138 -15.14 -10.12 -0.33
C ARG A 138 -14.18 -10.12 0.86
N HIS A 139 -14.60 -9.58 2.00
CA HIS A 139 -13.81 -9.56 3.24
C HIS A 139 -13.49 -10.98 3.71
N LEU A 140 -14.46 -11.90 3.70
CA LEU A 140 -14.23 -13.31 4.04
C LEU A 140 -13.20 -13.96 3.10
N PHE A 141 -13.33 -13.75 1.78
CA PHE A 141 -12.36 -14.28 0.82
C PHE A 141 -10.95 -13.68 1.01
N SER A 142 -10.84 -12.39 1.32
CA SER A 142 -9.56 -11.77 1.70
C SER A 142 -8.97 -12.44 2.94
N ALA A 143 -9.79 -12.71 3.97
CA ALA A 143 -9.36 -13.36 5.21
C ALA A 143 -8.88 -14.80 4.98
N LEU A 144 -9.56 -15.55 4.11
CA LEU A 144 -9.16 -16.91 3.71
C LEU A 144 -7.81 -16.91 2.96
N LEU A 145 -7.59 -15.94 2.07
CA LEU A 145 -6.33 -15.80 1.34
C LEU A 145 -5.20 -15.30 2.25
N GLY A 146 -5.48 -14.38 3.17
CA GLY A 146 -4.56 -13.96 4.22
C GLY A 146 -4.14 -15.13 5.09
N TRP A 147 -5.09 -15.94 5.55
CA TRP A 147 -4.81 -17.17 6.28
C TRP A 147 -3.96 -18.16 5.46
N LEU A 148 -4.23 -18.31 4.16
CA LEU A 148 -3.43 -19.15 3.27
C LEU A 148 -1.97 -18.68 3.21
N ALA A 149 -1.74 -17.37 3.11
CA ALA A 149 -0.40 -16.78 3.15
C ALA A 149 0.32 -17.07 4.48
N ILE A 150 -0.39 -16.87 5.60
CA ILE A 150 0.10 -17.15 6.97
C ILE A 150 0.48 -18.63 7.11
N LEU A 151 -0.41 -19.53 6.69
CA LEU A 151 -0.18 -20.96 6.76
C LEU A 151 1.01 -21.38 5.90
N CYS A 152 1.13 -20.88 4.67
CA CYS A 152 2.24 -21.20 3.78
C CYS A 152 3.58 -20.68 4.32
N ALA A 153 3.61 -19.48 4.92
CA ALA A 153 4.80 -18.97 5.61
C ALA A 153 5.21 -19.88 6.77
N ALA A 154 4.25 -20.25 7.61
CA ALA A 154 4.51 -21.14 8.74
C ALA A 154 4.96 -22.55 8.31
N LEU A 155 4.37 -23.09 7.23
CA LEU A 155 4.78 -24.37 6.65
C LEU A 155 6.15 -24.29 5.97
N LEU A 156 6.51 -23.17 5.36
CA LEU A 156 7.85 -22.94 4.82
C LEU A 156 8.89 -22.85 5.94
N ALA A 157 8.62 -22.12 7.03
CA ALA A 157 9.48 -22.10 8.21
C ALA A 157 9.66 -23.51 8.82
N ARG A 158 8.57 -24.28 8.87
CA ARG A 158 8.60 -25.69 9.27
C ARG A 158 9.47 -26.53 8.33
N HIS A 159 9.33 -26.33 7.03
CA HIS A 159 10.11 -27.06 6.02
C HIS A 159 11.62 -26.79 6.17
N VAL A 160 12.01 -25.55 6.49
CA VAL A 160 13.42 -25.16 6.65
C VAL A 160 14.00 -25.59 8.00
N ALA A 161 13.28 -25.37 9.10
CA ALA A 161 13.84 -25.43 10.45
C ALA A 161 13.00 -26.22 11.47
N GLY A 162 12.01 -26.99 11.01
CA GLY A 162 11.19 -27.88 11.83
C GLY A 162 9.98 -27.23 12.50
N TRP A 163 9.16 -28.03 13.19
CA TRP A 163 7.88 -27.60 13.74
C TRP A 163 7.93 -26.41 14.70
N GLN A 164 9.01 -26.26 15.47
CA GLN A 164 9.18 -25.11 16.37
C GLN A 164 9.28 -23.79 15.58
N ALA A 165 10.07 -23.76 14.49
CA ALA A 165 10.12 -22.60 13.61
C ALA A 165 8.77 -22.34 12.94
N GLY A 166 8.06 -23.40 12.55
CA GLY A 166 6.70 -23.27 12.02
C GLY A 166 5.72 -22.63 12.99
N ILE A 167 5.73 -23.03 14.27
CA ILE A 167 4.88 -22.42 15.31
C ILE A 167 5.28 -20.96 15.55
N ILE A 168 6.58 -20.66 15.62
CA ILE A 168 7.06 -19.28 15.81
C ILE A 168 6.59 -18.38 14.65
N ALA A 169 6.76 -18.82 13.40
CA ALA A 169 6.30 -18.09 12.22
C ALA A 169 4.78 -17.90 12.24
N LEU A 170 4.02 -18.94 12.57
CA LEU A 170 2.57 -18.89 12.68
C LEU A 170 2.11 -17.85 13.71
N VAL A 171 2.71 -17.87 14.91
CA VAL A 171 2.38 -16.92 15.98
C VAL A 171 2.73 -15.50 15.56
N ILE A 172 3.95 -15.26 15.06
CA ILE A 172 4.37 -13.92 14.61
C ILE A 172 3.38 -13.40 13.57
N MET A 173 3.09 -14.17 12.52
CA MET A 173 2.15 -13.76 11.47
C MET A 173 0.74 -13.43 12.00
N LEU A 174 0.21 -14.24 12.92
CA LEU A 174 -1.12 -14.00 13.51
C LEU A 174 -1.17 -12.76 14.40
N VAL A 175 -0.03 -12.32 14.93
CA VAL A 175 0.07 -11.11 15.76
C VAL A 175 0.76 -9.94 15.04
N SER A 176 0.77 -9.97 13.70
CA SER A 176 1.27 -8.91 12.82
C SER A 176 0.14 -7.99 12.38
N PRO A 177 -0.12 -6.85 13.03
CA PRO A 177 -1.41 -6.16 12.92
C PRO A 177 -1.67 -5.59 11.53
N ARG A 178 -0.64 -5.13 10.81
CA ARG A 178 -0.76 -4.68 9.42
C ARG A 178 -1.18 -5.80 8.46
N PHE A 179 -0.40 -6.88 8.42
CA PHE A 179 -0.72 -8.03 7.56
C PHE A 179 -2.07 -8.65 7.97
N PHE A 180 -2.34 -8.77 9.27
CA PHE A 180 -3.60 -9.27 9.81
C PHE A 180 -4.78 -8.38 9.41
N GLY A 181 -4.67 -7.07 9.60
CA GLY A 181 -5.72 -6.10 9.29
C GLY A 181 -5.97 -5.97 7.79
N ASP A 182 -4.93 -5.93 6.96
CA ASP A 182 -5.07 -6.01 5.51
C ASP A 182 -5.77 -7.32 5.11
N SER A 183 -5.50 -8.44 5.79
CA SER A 183 -6.18 -9.71 5.51
C SER A 183 -7.70 -9.65 5.75
N LEU A 184 -8.22 -8.66 6.47
CA LEU A 184 -9.66 -8.54 6.72
C LEU A 184 -10.42 -7.93 5.55
N MET A 185 -9.75 -7.17 4.68
CA MET A 185 -10.47 -6.38 3.66
C MET A 185 -9.69 -6.08 2.38
N ASN A 186 -8.38 -6.36 2.30
CA ASN A 186 -7.54 -5.92 1.18
C ASN A 186 -7.64 -6.94 0.03
N PRO A 187 -8.26 -6.55 -1.10
CA PRO A 187 -8.60 -7.46 -2.20
C PRO A 187 -7.47 -7.67 -3.21
N LYS A 188 -6.31 -7.01 -3.06
CA LYS A 188 -5.20 -7.11 -4.02
C LYS A 188 -3.88 -7.52 -3.38
N ASP A 189 -3.43 -6.84 -2.32
CA ASP A 189 -2.11 -7.11 -1.74
C ASP A 189 -2.08 -8.49 -1.07
N ILE A 190 -3.17 -8.87 -0.40
CA ILE A 190 -3.29 -10.13 0.33
C ILE A 190 -3.44 -11.34 -0.60
N PRO A 191 -4.34 -11.33 -1.62
CA PRO A 191 -4.36 -12.39 -2.62
C PRO A 191 -3.01 -12.57 -3.34
N PHE A 192 -2.32 -11.47 -3.62
CA PHE A 192 -0.97 -11.51 -4.19
C PHE A 192 0.04 -12.19 -3.24
N ALA A 193 0.06 -11.78 -1.97
CA ALA A 193 0.91 -12.40 -0.95
C ALA A 193 0.60 -13.90 -0.74
N ALA A 194 -0.68 -14.28 -0.82
CA ALA A 194 -1.12 -15.67 -0.73
C ALA A 194 -0.58 -16.52 -1.89
N GLY A 195 -0.74 -16.06 -3.13
CA GLY A 195 -0.18 -16.72 -4.31
C GLY A 195 1.34 -16.82 -4.24
N TYR A 196 2.01 -15.74 -3.84
CA TYR A 196 3.45 -15.68 -3.67
C TYR A 196 3.96 -16.69 -2.63
N MET A 197 3.37 -16.74 -1.44
CA MET A 197 3.78 -17.69 -0.40
C MET A 197 3.43 -19.14 -0.72
N LEU A 198 2.29 -19.38 -1.37
CA LEU A 198 1.93 -20.72 -1.85
C LEU A 198 2.94 -21.22 -2.89
N ALA A 199 3.41 -20.33 -3.77
CA ALA A 199 4.47 -20.64 -4.73
C ALA A 199 5.79 -20.94 -4.02
N LEU A 200 6.28 -20.09 -3.12
CA LEU A 200 7.57 -20.30 -2.42
C LEU A 200 7.59 -21.61 -1.61
N TYR A 201 6.53 -21.90 -0.85
CA TYR A 201 6.44 -23.13 -0.06
C TYR A 201 6.47 -24.38 -0.96
N ASN A 202 5.66 -24.42 -2.01
CA ASN A 202 5.62 -25.57 -2.91
C ASN A 202 6.87 -25.65 -3.80
N MET A 203 7.52 -24.53 -4.10
CA MET A 203 8.80 -24.50 -4.82
C MET A 203 9.88 -25.26 -4.06
N ALA A 204 10.08 -24.96 -2.77
CA ALA A 204 11.04 -25.71 -1.95
C ALA A 204 10.74 -27.22 -1.97
N LYS A 205 9.47 -27.60 -1.79
CA LYS A 205 9.05 -29.00 -1.79
C LYS A 205 9.19 -29.71 -3.13
N VAL A 206 8.86 -29.05 -4.23
CA VAL A 206 9.02 -29.60 -5.58
C VAL A 206 10.50 -29.84 -5.86
N LEU A 207 11.34 -28.85 -5.57
CA LEU A 207 12.77 -28.92 -5.83
C LEU A 207 13.46 -30.00 -5.00
N ASP A 208 13.17 -30.11 -3.69
CA ASP A 208 13.73 -31.17 -2.85
C ASP A 208 13.38 -32.58 -3.36
N GLN A 209 12.20 -32.74 -3.97
CA GLN A 209 11.72 -34.01 -4.55
C GLN A 209 12.16 -34.25 -6.00
N MET A 210 12.95 -33.35 -6.59
CA MET A 210 13.48 -33.55 -7.93
C MET A 210 14.38 -34.79 -7.97
N PRO A 211 14.29 -35.60 -9.05
CA PRO A 211 13.68 -35.28 -10.36
C PRO A 211 12.22 -35.74 -10.56
N LYS A 212 11.55 -36.26 -9.53
CA LYS A 212 10.17 -36.78 -9.60
C LYS A 212 9.29 -36.16 -8.51
N PRO A 213 8.97 -34.86 -8.60
CA PRO A 213 8.16 -34.19 -7.59
C PRO A 213 6.75 -34.74 -7.51
N GLY A 214 6.17 -34.71 -6.29
CA GLY A 214 4.81 -35.16 -6.05
C GLY A 214 3.76 -34.25 -6.70
N ARG A 215 2.72 -34.86 -7.28
CA ARG A 215 1.65 -34.15 -8.03
C ARG A 215 0.96 -33.02 -7.25
N TRP A 216 0.79 -33.17 -5.94
CA TRP A 216 0.14 -32.15 -5.12
C TRP A 216 1.01 -30.92 -4.87
N ASN A 217 2.33 -31.10 -4.75
CA ASN A 217 3.25 -29.96 -4.65
C ASN A 217 3.36 -29.25 -6.01
N ILE A 218 3.31 -29.99 -7.13
CA ILE A 218 3.22 -29.41 -8.47
C ILE A 218 1.95 -28.57 -8.60
N ALA A 219 0.78 -29.13 -8.26
CA ALA A 219 -0.49 -28.41 -8.31
C ALA A 219 -0.48 -27.16 -7.42
N GLY A 220 0.08 -27.25 -6.21
CA GLY A 220 0.24 -26.11 -5.31
C GLY A 220 1.13 -25.01 -5.89
N LEU A 221 2.27 -25.37 -6.49
CA LEU A 221 3.16 -24.40 -7.14
C LEU A 221 2.52 -23.74 -8.36
N VAL A 222 1.88 -24.53 -9.24
CA VAL A 222 1.11 -24.03 -10.39
C VAL A 222 0.04 -23.04 -9.93
N SER A 223 -0.71 -23.38 -8.88
CA SER A 223 -1.76 -22.52 -8.32
C SER A 223 -1.20 -21.24 -7.72
N GLY A 224 -0.09 -21.31 -6.97
CA GLY A 224 0.56 -20.13 -6.39
C GLY A 224 1.07 -19.16 -7.45
N LEU A 225 1.74 -19.68 -8.49
CA LEU A 225 2.17 -18.91 -9.65
C LEU A 225 0.97 -18.26 -10.36
N ALA A 226 -0.09 -19.02 -10.55
CA ALA A 226 -1.29 -18.55 -11.22
C ALA A 226 -1.99 -17.43 -10.46
N ILE A 227 -2.23 -17.60 -9.16
CA ILE A 227 -2.87 -16.60 -8.30
C ILE A 227 -2.05 -15.31 -8.25
N ALA A 228 -0.72 -15.42 -8.08
CA ALA A 228 0.14 -14.23 -8.03
C ALA A 228 0.04 -13.40 -9.32
N LEU A 229 0.16 -14.04 -10.48
CA LEU A 229 0.11 -13.36 -11.78
C LEU A 229 -1.31 -12.88 -12.14
N ALA A 230 -2.33 -13.65 -11.78
CA ALA A 230 -3.73 -13.31 -12.01
C ALA A 230 -4.29 -12.25 -11.04
N VAL A 231 -3.48 -11.75 -10.11
CA VAL A 231 -3.80 -10.60 -9.27
C VAL A 231 -3.06 -9.36 -9.77
N ARG A 232 -1.76 -9.48 -10.09
CA ARG A 232 -0.90 -8.38 -10.57
C ARG A 232 0.22 -8.87 -11.49
N ALA A 233 0.66 -8.01 -12.40
CA ALA A 233 1.80 -8.29 -13.30
C ALA A 233 3.12 -8.57 -12.55
N GLY A 234 3.31 -8.00 -11.35
CA GLY A 234 4.43 -8.35 -10.45
C GLY A 234 4.49 -9.84 -10.08
N GLY A 235 3.42 -10.61 -10.32
CA GLY A 235 3.37 -12.05 -10.15
C GLY A 235 4.25 -12.84 -11.11
N LEU A 236 4.91 -12.19 -12.08
CA LEU A 236 6.01 -12.78 -12.84
C LEU A 236 7.25 -13.05 -11.98
N LEU A 237 7.39 -12.36 -10.84
CA LEU A 237 8.52 -12.52 -9.93
C LEU A 237 8.73 -13.98 -9.45
N PRO A 238 7.72 -14.70 -8.90
CA PRO A 238 7.90 -16.09 -8.51
C PRO A 238 8.17 -17.05 -9.68
N PHE A 239 7.86 -16.70 -10.94
CA PHE A 239 8.29 -17.48 -12.12
C PHE A 239 9.80 -17.36 -12.33
N ALA A 240 10.34 -16.14 -12.24
CA ALA A 240 11.78 -15.92 -12.30
C ALA A 240 12.50 -16.66 -11.16
N TYR A 241 11.89 -16.68 -9.97
CA TYR A 241 12.44 -17.39 -8.81
C TYR A 241 12.45 -18.90 -9.05
N LEU A 242 11.40 -19.46 -9.63
CA LEU A 242 11.35 -20.87 -9.98
C LEU A 242 12.52 -21.24 -10.89
N GLY A 243 12.78 -20.46 -11.95
CA GLY A 243 13.93 -20.68 -12.83
C GLY A 243 15.27 -20.59 -12.09
N MET A 244 15.47 -19.52 -11.33
CA MET A 244 16.70 -19.27 -10.58
C MET A 244 16.99 -20.36 -9.54
N PHE A 245 16.02 -20.68 -8.67
CA PHE A 245 16.19 -21.67 -7.61
C PHE A 245 16.22 -23.10 -8.15
N ALA A 246 15.53 -23.41 -9.26
CA ALA A 246 15.68 -24.71 -9.92
C ALA A 246 17.11 -24.91 -10.45
N GLY A 247 17.69 -23.89 -11.08
CA GLY A 247 19.06 -23.91 -11.57
C GLY A 247 20.08 -24.04 -10.43
N LEU A 248 19.95 -23.21 -9.38
CA LEU A 248 20.81 -23.30 -8.20
C LEU A 248 20.67 -24.64 -7.49
N HIS A 249 19.45 -25.15 -7.33
CA HIS A 249 19.21 -26.47 -6.74
C HIS A 249 19.89 -27.57 -7.55
N PHE A 250 19.76 -27.56 -8.88
CA PHE A 250 20.43 -28.53 -9.74
C PHE A 250 21.95 -28.50 -9.56
N LEU A 251 22.56 -27.32 -9.58
CA LEU A 251 24.01 -27.17 -9.42
C LEU A 251 24.46 -27.62 -8.02
N LEU A 252 23.79 -27.16 -6.95
CA LEU A 252 24.19 -27.44 -5.58
C LEU A 252 23.94 -28.89 -5.15
N LYS A 253 22.91 -29.55 -5.68
CA LYS A 253 22.61 -30.95 -5.34
C LYS A 253 23.48 -31.95 -6.09
N ASN A 254 23.99 -31.59 -7.28
CA ASN A 254 24.62 -32.55 -8.20
C ASN A 254 26.12 -32.29 -8.44
N GLY A 255 26.81 -31.59 -7.53
CA GLY A 255 28.27 -31.41 -7.63
C GLY A 255 28.74 -30.24 -8.52
N GLY A 256 27.92 -29.19 -8.65
CA GLY A 256 28.26 -27.94 -9.33
C GLY A 256 28.19 -28.00 -10.86
N LEU A 257 29.03 -27.22 -11.54
CA LEU A 257 29.04 -27.12 -13.02
C LEU A 257 29.32 -28.45 -13.72
N ARG A 258 29.96 -29.42 -13.05
CA ARG A 258 30.19 -30.77 -13.61
C ARG A 258 28.88 -31.52 -13.87
N ALA A 259 27.80 -31.19 -13.15
CA ALA A 259 26.49 -31.80 -13.32
C ALA A 259 25.87 -31.53 -14.70
N LEU A 260 26.28 -30.44 -15.38
CA LEU A 260 25.75 -30.04 -16.69
C LEU A 260 26.01 -31.10 -17.78
N GLY A 261 27.01 -31.97 -17.60
CA GLY A 261 27.25 -33.11 -18.50
C GLY A 261 26.17 -34.20 -18.44
N ASN A 262 25.33 -34.25 -17.40
CA ASN A 262 24.23 -35.21 -17.29
C ASN A 262 22.96 -34.67 -18.00
N SER A 263 22.95 -34.77 -19.34
CA SER A 263 21.88 -34.25 -20.19
C SER A 263 20.49 -34.80 -19.85
N LYS A 264 20.40 -36.07 -19.44
CA LYS A 264 19.13 -36.71 -19.05
C LYS A 264 18.55 -36.10 -17.77
N LEU A 265 19.38 -35.90 -16.75
CA LEU A 265 18.95 -35.31 -15.49
C LEU A 265 18.63 -33.82 -15.68
N LEU A 266 19.49 -33.08 -16.37
CA LEU A 266 19.28 -31.67 -16.69
C LEU A 266 17.99 -31.48 -17.49
N GLY A 267 17.78 -32.28 -18.54
CA GLY A 267 16.55 -32.25 -19.34
C GLY A 267 15.29 -32.51 -18.52
N ARG A 268 15.35 -33.41 -17.52
CA ARG A 268 14.24 -33.64 -16.60
C ARG A 268 13.98 -32.43 -15.69
N TYR A 269 15.03 -31.77 -15.21
CA TYR A 269 14.92 -30.54 -14.43
C TYR A 269 14.25 -29.42 -15.23
N VAL A 270 14.73 -29.19 -16.45
CA VAL A 270 14.20 -28.17 -17.37
C VAL A 270 12.75 -28.48 -17.70
N LEU A 271 12.41 -29.72 -18.08
CA LEU A 271 11.05 -30.10 -18.47
C LEU A 271 10.04 -29.87 -17.35
N VAL A 272 10.35 -30.29 -16.12
CA VAL A 272 9.45 -30.11 -14.97
C VAL A 272 9.30 -28.62 -14.64
N THR A 273 10.41 -27.89 -14.61
CA THR A 273 10.41 -26.45 -14.26
C THR A 273 9.62 -25.63 -15.28
N LEU A 274 9.90 -25.83 -16.57
CA LEU A 274 9.18 -25.15 -17.66
C LEU A 274 7.72 -25.61 -17.74
N GLY A 275 7.43 -26.89 -17.51
CA GLY A 275 6.05 -27.40 -17.48
C GLY A 275 5.22 -26.75 -16.38
N ILE A 276 5.80 -26.57 -15.19
CA ILE A 276 5.15 -25.87 -14.07
C ILE A 276 4.93 -24.39 -14.39
N ALA A 277 5.96 -23.72 -14.92
CA ALA A 277 5.85 -22.31 -15.32
C ALA A 277 4.78 -22.13 -16.40
N ALA A 278 4.78 -22.96 -17.44
CA ALA A 278 3.78 -22.91 -18.50
C ALA A 278 2.36 -23.15 -17.96
N ALA A 279 2.17 -24.17 -17.12
CA ALA A 279 0.87 -24.46 -16.52
C ALA A 279 0.38 -23.31 -15.62
N GLY A 280 1.26 -22.74 -14.80
CA GLY A 280 0.94 -21.59 -13.95
C GLY A 280 0.56 -20.35 -14.76
N TYR A 281 1.29 -20.09 -15.85
CA TYR A 281 1.02 -18.96 -16.74
C TYR A 281 -0.31 -19.10 -17.46
N VAL A 282 -0.56 -20.28 -18.07
CA VAL A 282 -1.83 -20.57 -18.75
C VAL A 282 -2.99 -20.41 -17.78
N LEU A 283 -2.88 -20.98 -16.57
CA LEU A 283 -3.92 -20.85 -15.56
C LEU A 283 -4.14 -19.39 -15.13
N ALA A 284 -3.08 -18.58 -15.00
CA ALA A 284 -3.20 -17.17 -14.67
C ALA A 284 -3.97 -16.38 -15.73
N VAL A 285 -3.61 -16.60 -17.00
CA VAL A 285 -4.20 -15.90 -18.15
C VAL A 285 -5.70 -16.18 -18.24
N LEU A 286 -6.18 -17.36 -17.84
CA LEU A 286 -7.62 -17.67 -17.78
C LEU A 286 -8.43 -16.73 -16.89
N PHE A 287 -7.81 -16.07 -15.91
CA PHE A 287 -8.44 -15.08 -15.02
C PHE A 287 -8.13 -13.63 -15.43
N TRP A 288 -7.57 -13.41 -16.62
CA TRP A 288 -7.14 -12.10 -17.07
C TRP A 288 -7.60 -11.85 -18.51
N PRO A 289 -8.84 -11.36 -18.72
CA PRO A 289 -9.42 -11.13 -20.04
C PRO A 289 -8.56 -10.30 -20.99
N TYR A 290 -7.92 -9.24 -20.49
CA TYR A 290 -6.99 -8.45 -21.27
C TYR A 290 -5.80 -9.28 -21.77
N ALA A 291 -5.21 -10.13 -20.91
CA ALA A 291 -4.18 -11.07 -21.34
C ALA A 291 -4.72 -12.13 -22.33
N LEU A 292 -5.96 -12.61 -22.19
CA LEU A 292 -6.55 -13.58 -23.13
C LEU A 292 -6.60 -13.06 -24.57
N GLN A 293 -6.73 -11.75 -24.77
CA GLN A 293 -6.72 -11.14 -26.11
C GLN A 293 -5.35 -11.28 -26.80
N SER A 294 -4.26 -11.22 -26.04
CA SER A 294 -2.91 -11.49 -26.53
C SER A 294 -2.04 -12.04 -25.41
N PRO A 295 -2.02 -13.39 -25.23
CA PRO A 295 -1.45 -14.03 -24.04
C PRO A 295 0.03 -13.75 -23.82
N PHE A 296 0.78 -13.34 -24.85
CA PHE A 296 2.18 -12.96 -24.71
C PHE A 296 2.37 -11.45 -24.67
N LYS A 297 1.74 -10.69 -25.58
CA LYS A 297 1.99 -9.25 -25.72
C LYS A 297 1.41 -8.45 -24.55
N ASN A 298 0.16 -8.72 -24.19
CA ASN A 298 -0.60 -7.89 -23.26
C ASN A 298 -0.07 -7.94 -21.82
N PRO A 299 0.39 -9.10 -21.29
CA PRO A 299 1.05 -9.13 -19.99
C PRO A 299 2.33 -8.29 -19.91
N PHE A 300 3.13 -8.23 -20.99
CA PHE A 300 4.32 -7.34 -21.03
C PHE A 300 3.94 -5.88 -21.15
N ILE A 301 2.88 -5.53 -21.89
CA ILE A 301 2.33 -4.16 -21.92
C ILE A 301 1.83 -3.76 -20.53
N ALA A 302 1.12 -4.65 -19.83
CA ALA A 302 0.67 -4.37 -18.47
C ALA A 302 1.86 -4.16 -17.54
N LEU A 303 2.91 -4.99 -17.64
CA LEU A 303 4.13 -4.82 -16.86
C LEU A 303 4.83 -3.48 -17.15
N SER A 304 4.96 -3.07 -18.41
CA SER A 304 5.59 -1.79 -18.77
C SER A 304 4.73 -0.62 -18.29
N LYS A 305 3.41 -0.69 -18.49
CA LYS A 305 2.49 0.31 -17.98
C LYS A 305 2.52 0.41 -16.47
N PHE A 306 2.64 -0.68 -15.71
CA PHE A 306 2.79 -0.55 -14.24
C PHE A 306 4.13 0.06 -13.82
N ALA A 307 5.16 -0.04 -14.64
CA ALA A 307 6.40 0.68 -14.41
C ALA A 307 6.29 2.18 -14.77
N GLU A 308 5.31 2.57 -15.59
CA GLU A 308 5.09 3.96 -16.08
C GLU A 308 3.88 4.66 -15.42
N LEU A 309 2.92 3.91 -14.88
CA LEU A 309 1.67 4.41 -14.32
C LEU A 309 1.93 4.93 -12.90
N GLU A 310 2.42 6.15 -12.84
CA GLU A 310 2.56 6.92 -11.61
C GLU A 310 1.18 7.41 -11.17
N VAL A 311 0.43 6.58 -10.45
CA VAL A 311 -0.70 7.09 -9.66
C VAL A 311 -0.09 7.96 -8.56
N LYS A 312 -0.09 9.28 -8.79
CA LYS A 312 0.45 10.28 -7.87
C LYS A 312 -0.61 10.67 -6.87
N ILE A 313 -0.42 10.29 -5.62
CA ILE A 313 -1.32 10.63 -4.52
C ILE A 313 -0.52 11.42 -3.49
N ARG A 314 -1.15 12.41 -2.87
CA ARG A 314 -0.59 13.11 -1.72
C ARG A 314 -0.51 12.16 -0.54
N VAL A 315 0.68 11.99 0.00
CA VAL A 315 0.96 11.16 1.18
C VAL A 315 1.53 12.00 2.32
N LEU A 316 1.25 11.58 3.56
CA LEU A 316 1.81 12.18 4.77
C LEU A 316 3.05 11.40 5.20
N TYR A 317 4.20 12.06 5.18
CA TYR A 317 5.48 11.44 5.49
C TYR A 317 6.42 12.35 6.27
N GLU A 318 6.79 11.91 7.47
CA GLU A 318 7.60 12.64 8.44
C GLU A 318 7.10 14.05 8.76
N GLY A 319 5.79 14.24 8.74
CA GLY A 319 5.13 15.51 9.04
C GLY A 319 4.85 16.38 7.82
N ALA A 320 5.38 16.00 6.65
CA ALA A 320 5.16 16.74 5.41
C ALA A 320 4.19 16.00 4.49
N ASN A 321 3.26 16.75 3.90
CA ASN A 321 2.41 16.26 2.84
C ASN A 321 3.17 16.36 1.50
N VAL A 322 3.57 15.23 0.95
CA VAL A 322 4.36 15.13 -0.29
C VAL A 322 3.63 14.31 -1.34
N MET A 323 3.93 14.49 -2.62
CA MET A 323 3.41 13.61 -3.66
C MET A 323 4.17 12.27 -3.66
N SER A 324 3.49 11.18 -3.96
CA SER A 324 4.05 9.82 -3.88
C SER A 324 5.20 9.53 -4.84
N ASP A 325 5.38 10.35 -5.88
CA ASP A 325 6.48 10.27 -6.85
C ASP A 325 7.77 10.95 -6.38
N VAL A 326 7.72 11.72 -5.28
CA VAL A 326 8.89 12.41 -4.71
C VAL A 326 9.22 11.93 -3.30
N THR A 327 8.73 10.75 -2.91
CA THR A 327 9.08 10.15 -1.61
C THR A 327 10.56 9.76 -1.55
N PRO A 328 11.24 9.92 -0.40
CA PRO A 328 12.64 9.56 -0.31
C PRO A 328 12.86 8.04 -0.36
N TRP A 329 14.05 7.60 -0.77
CA TRP A 329 14.44 6.18 -0.90
C TRP A 329 14.19 5.34 0.36
N HIS A 330 14.21 5.97 1.54
CA HIS A 330 14.00 5.30 2.83
C HIS A 330 12.52 5.23 3.25
N TYR A 331 11.58 5.76 2.46
CA TYR A 331 10.14 5.68 2.71
C TYR A 331 9.65 4.24 3.01
N PRO A 332 9.88 3.22 2.15
CA PRO A 332 9.37 1.88 2.41
C PRO A 332 10.09 1.23 3.61
N LEU A 333 11.34 1.59 3.87
CA LEU A 333 12.13 1.07 4.99
C LEU A 333 11.62 1.58 6.33
N LYS A 334 11.33 2.89 6.46
CA LYS A 334 10.75 3.46 7.69
C LYS A 334 9.36 2.89 7.95
N TRP A 335 8.54 2.75 6.91
CA TRP A 335 7.24 2.10 7.01
C TRP A 335 7.33 0.66 7.53
N ILE A 336 8.21 -0.16 6.97
CA ILE A 336 8.46 -1.53 7.48
C ILE A 336 8.94 -1.47 8.93
N LEU A 337 9.95 -0.65 9.21
CA LEU A 337 10.58 -0.51 10.53
C LEU A 337 9.57 -0.16 11.63
N TYR A 338 8.65 0.75 11.36
CA TYR A 338 7.70 1.26 12.35
C TYR A 338 6.38 0.50 12.42
N THR A 339 6.10 -0.44 11.52
CA THR A 339 4.77 -1.06 11.45
C THR A 339 4.74 -2.58 11.55
N ILE A 340 5.89 -3.25 11.57
CA ILE A 340 5.96 -4.67 11.89
C ILE A 340 6.16 -4.90 13.41
N PRO A 341 5.73 -6.05 13.97
CA PRO A 341 6.01 -6.41 15.36
C PRO A 341 7.51 -6.44 15.65
N LEU A 342 7.90 -6.03 16.86
CA LEU A 342 9.31 -6.01 17.25
C LEU A 342 9.93 -7.41 17.23
N GLY A 343 9.17 -8.46 17.57
CA GLY A 343 9.64 -9.84 17.45
C GLY A 343 9.95 -10.29 16.01
N ALA A 344 9.19 -9.78 15.03
CA ALA A 344 9.47 -10.01 13.61
C ALA A 344 10.73 -9.24 13.18
N LEU A 345 10.83 -7.96 13.55
CA LEU A 345 11.96 -7.09 13.23
C LEU A 345 13.28 -7.61 13.82
N LEU A 346 13.32 -7.85 15.13
CA LEU A 346 14.48 -8.38 15.84
C LEU A 346 14.89 -9.74 15.27
N GLY A 347 13.91 -10.59 14.98
CA GLY A 347 14.19 -11.90 14.39
C GLY A 347 14.78 -11.80 12.98
N PHE A 348 14.26 -10.90 12.14
CA PHE A 348 14.73 -10.73 10.77
C PHE A 348 16.16 -10.15 10.74
N VAL A 349 16.43 -9.09 11.51
CA VAL A 349 17.78 -8.53 11.67
C VAL A 349 18.73 -9.56 12.26
N GLY A 350 18.27 -10.32 13.26
CA GLY A 350 19.01 -11.43 13.85
C GLY A 350 19.36 -12.53 12.84
N ALA A 351 18.45 -12.84 11.91
CA ALA A 351 18.71 -13.81 10.85
C ALA A 351 19.83 -13.36 9.91
N LEU A 352 19.92 -12.07 9.61
CA LEU A 352 21.03 -11.49 8.84
C LEU A 352 22.35 -11.57 9.62
N ALA A 353 22.33 -11.21 10.91
CA ALA A 353 23.51 -11.26 11.77
C ALA A 353 24.04 -12.70 11.97
N LEU A 354 23.14 -13.69 12.09
CA LEU A 354 23.49 -15.11 12.24
C LEU A 354 23.55 -15.86 10.91
N LEU A 355 23.52 -15.19 9.75
CA LEU A 355 23.44 -15.83 8.45
C LEU A 355 24.50 -16.94 8.23
N PRO A 356 25.80 -16.75 8.54
CA PRO A 356 26.80 -17.80 8.35
C PRO A 356 26.50 -19.07 9.16
N ARG A 357 25.87 -18.92 10.32
CA ARG A 357 25.45 -20.04 11.15
C ARG A 357 24.19 -20.70 10.60
N LEU A 358 23.21 -19.93 10.14
CA LEU A 358 21.99 -20.45 9.56
C LEU A 358 22.27 -21.29 8.29
N LEU A 359 23.18 -20.84 7.42
CA LEU A 359 23.61 -21.57 6.22
C LEU A 359 24.34 -22.89 6.53
N LYS A 360 24.96 -22.99 7.71
CA LYS A 360 25.59 -24.23 8.20
C LYS A 360 24.57 -25.16 8.84
N ALA A 361 23.62 -24.62 9.60
CA ALA A 361 22.64 -25.39 10.37
C ALA A 361 21.48 -25.94 9.52
N TYR A 362 21.07 -25.22 8.47
CA TYR A 362 19.91 -25.54 7.64
C TYR A 362 20.28 -25.65 6.16
N ASN A 363 19.34 -26.11 5.34
CA ASN A 363 19.53 -26.13 3.89
C ASN A 363 19.80 -24.70 3.39
N PRO A 364 21.01 -24.43 2.85
CA PRO A 364 21.42 -23.07 2.52
C PRO A 364 20.57 -22.45 1.42
N LEU A 365 20.06 -23.26 0.48
CA LEU A 365 19.24 -22.77 -0.62
C LEU A 365 17.92 -22.19 -0.10
N TRP A 366 17.30 -22.83 0.89
CA TRP A 366 16.02 -22.37 1.43
C TRP A 366 16.17 -21.18 2.37
N VAL A 367 17.26 -21.11 3.14
CA VAL A 367 17.60 -19.90 3.91
C VAL A 367 17.82 -18.71 2.96
N LEU A 368 18.59 -18.90 1.88
CA LEU A 368 18.83 -17.86 0.87
C LEU A 368 17.56 -17.49 0.11
N MET A 369 16.70 -18.45 -0.23
CA MET A 369 15.43 -18.17 -0.90
C MET A 369 14.52 -17.28 -0.07
N VAL A 370 14.38 -17.59 1.22
CA VAL A 370 13.55 -16.80 2.13
C VAL A 370 14.09 -15.38 2.28
N LEU A 371 15.41 -15.22 2.48
CA LEU A 371 16.03 -13.90 2.59
C LEU A 371 15.92 -13.12 1.28
N PHE A 372 16.19 -13.77 0.14
CA PHE A 372 16.07 -13.15 -1.17
C PHE A 372 14.64 -12.69 -1.44
N ALA A 373 13.64 -13.54 -1.16
CA ALA A 373 12.22 -13.21 -1.32
C ALA A 373 11.74 -12.05 -0.41
N GLY A 374 12.35 -11.90 0.78
CA GLY A 374 12.04 -10.79 1.68
C GLY A 374 12.78 -9.48 1.37
N ILE A 375 13.99 -9.56 0.80
CA ILE A 375 14.87 -8.40 0.59
C ILE A 375 14.79 -7.86 -0.84
N PHE A 376 14.84 -8.75 -1.83
CA PHE A 376 14.93 -8.36 -3.24
C PHE A 376 13.79 -7.44 -3.68
N PRO A 377 12.51 -7.68 -3.35
CA PRO A 377 11.44 -6.78 -3.78
C PRO A 377 11.58 -5.36 -3.23
N VAL A 378 11.96 -5.24 -1.95
CA VAL A 378 12.17 -3.95 -1.29
C VAL A 378 13.35 -3.21 -1.92
N PHE A 379 14.47 -3.92 -2.10
CA PHE A 379 15.65 -3.38 -2.78
C PHE A 379 15.34 -2.95 -4.21
N TYR A 380 14.60 -3.77 -4.97
CA TYR A 380 14.31 -3.51 -6.36
C TYR A 380 13.44 -2.27 -6.56
N ILE A 381 12.42 -2.07 -5.71
CA ILE A 381 11.57 -0.86 -5.74
C ILE A 381 12.40 0.39 -5.46
N ILE A 382 13.31 0.34 -4.48
CA ILE A 382 14.20 1.46 -4.16
C ILE A 382 15.16 1.72 -5.33
N TYR A 383 15.77 0.68 -5.89
CA TYR A 383 16.68 0.80 -7.03
C TYR A 383 15.99 1.35 -8.29
N LYS A 384 14.73 0.98 -8.50
CA LYS A 384 13.93 1.45 -9.64
C LYS A 384 13.27 2.80 -9.42
N ASP A 385 13.41 3.39 -8.24
CA ASP A 385 12.71 4.62 -7.84
C ASP A 385 11.21 4.55 -8.14
N SER A 386 10.61 3.38 -7.83
CA SER A 386 9.20 3.14 -8.17
C SER A 386 8.29 3.93 -7.24
N VAL A 387 7.27 4.57 -7.82
CA VAL A 387 6.24 5.32 -7.08
C VAL A 387 5.52 4.40 -6.10
N ILE A 388 5.58 4.75 -4.81
CA ILE A 388 4.92 4.05 -3.72
C ILE A 388 4.10 5.05 -2.91
N HIS A 389 2.92 4.61 -2.50
CA HIS A 389 1.99 5.41 -1.70
C HIS A 389 1.32 4.52 -0.67
N ASP A 390 0.63 5.16 0.28
CA ASP A 390 -0.14 4.50 1.33
C ASP A 390 0.74 3.50 2.14
N GLY A 391 1.97 3.94 2.43
CA GLY A 391 3.00 3.16 3.08
C GLY A 391 3.63 2.09 2.18
N TRP A 392 3.77 0.88 2.70
CA TRP A 392 4.49 -0.21 2.04
C TRP A 392 3.56 -1.32 1.55
N ARG A 393 2.27 -1.01 1.33
CA ARG A 393 1.26 -2.00 0.93
C ARG A 393 1.64 -2.79 -0.33
N HIS A 394 2.27 -2.13 -1.30
CA HIS A 394 2.80 -2.73 -2.52
C HIS A 394 3.86 -3.81 -2.26
N LEU A 395 4.51 -3.78 -1.09
CA LEU A 395 5.56 -4.69 -0.63
C LEU A 395 5.07 -5.67 0.46
N THR A 396 3.78 -5.66 0.82
CA THR A 396 3.23 -6.54 1.88
C THR A 396 3.53 -8.03 1.63
N PHE A 397 3.65 -8.46 0.38
CA PHE A 397 4.00 -9.84 0.02
C PHE A 397 5.45 -10.24 0.38
N ALA A 398 6.36 -9.28 0.55
CA ALA A 398 7.73 -9.53 0.99
C ALA A 398 7.82 -9.78 2.51
N TYR A 399 6.78 -9.42 3.27
CA TYR A 399 6.77 -9.57 4.72
C TYR A 399 6.72 -11.02 5.23
N PRO A 400 5.87 -11.92 4.72
CA PRO A 400 5.86 -13.30 5.22
C PRO A 400 7.21 -14.01 5.08
N PRO A 401 7.98 -13.88 3.98
CA PRO A 401 9.36 -14.37 3.93
C PRO A 401 10.27 -13.77 5.03
N MET A 402 10.15 -12.47 5.33
CA MET A 402 10.90 -11.87 6.46
C MET A 402 10.54 -12.54 7.79
N VAL A 403 9.26 -12.87 8.00
CA VAL A 403 8.81 -13.61 9.19
C VAL A 403 9.35 -15.05 9.21
N VAL A 404 9.44 -15.72 8.07
CA VAL A 404 10.07 -17.05 7.98
C VAL A 404 11.54 -16.97 8.40
N ALA A 405 12.30 -15.99 7.92
CA ALA A 405 13.68 -15.76 8.35
C ALA A 405 13.77 -15.46 9.86
N ALA A 406 12.88 -14.61 10.38
CA ALA A 406 12.78 -14.30 11.79
C ALA A 406 12.53 -15.56 12.65
N ALA A 407 11.63 -16.43 12.21
CA ALA A 407 11.31 -17.67 12.93
C ALA A 407 12.48 -18.67 12.94
N ILE A 408 13.22 -18.77 11.83
CA ILE A 408 14.44 -19.58 11.75
C ILE A 408 15.49 -19.07 12.76
N PHE A 409 15.67 -17.75 12.85
CA PHE A 409 16.55 -17.14 13.85
C PHE A 409 16.15 -17.46 15.29
N TRP A 410 14.89 -17.25 15.65
CA TRP A 410 14.40 -17.52 17.01
C TRP A 410 14.56 -18.99 17.38
N LYS A 411 14.26 -19.90 16.45
CA LYS A 411 14.50 -21.33 16.62
C LYS A 411 16.00 -21.62 16.81
N GLU A 412 16.88 -20.96 16.05
CA GLU A 412 18.33 -21.16 16.18
C GLU A 412 18.84 -20.67 17.53
N LEU A 413 18.37 -19.53 18.03
CA LEU A 413 18.69 -19.08 19.40
C LEU A 413 18.29 -20.10 20.46
N LEU A 414 17.08 -20.68 20.36
CA LEU A 414 16.65 -21.75 21.26
C LEU A 414 17.55 -22.99 21.17
N THR A 415 18.12 -23.25 19.99
CA THR A 415 19.08 -24.35 19.77
C THR A 415 20.43 -24.04 20.42
N ILE A 416 20.96 -22.81 20.22
CA ILE A 416 22.20 -22.33 20.81
C ILE A 416 22.16 -22.43 22.35
N PHE A 417 21.07 -22.00 22.96
CA PHE A 417 20.91 -21.96 24.40
C PHE A 417 20.24 -23.21 25.00
N SER A 418 20.12 -24.29 24.22
CA SER A 418 19.41 -25.52 24.64
C SER A 418 19.99 -26.18 25.90
N ALA A 419 21.31 -26.07 26.13
CA ALA A 419 21.99 -26.62 27.30
C ALA A 419 21.70 -25.87 28.62
N LYS A 420 21.28 -24.60 28.56
CA LYS A 420 21.05 -23.75 29.73
C LYS A 420 19.57 -23.37 29.82
N LYS A 421 18.81 -24.03 30.71
CA LYS A 421 17.36 -23.81 30.89
C LYS A 421 16.99 -22.32 31.03
N VAL A 422 17.70 -21.59 31.89
CA VAL A 422 17.44 -20.15 32.14
C VAL A 422 17.61 -19.33 30.85
N ALA A 423 18.68 -19.54 30.09
CA ALA A 423 18.92 -18.81 28.84
C ALA A 423 17.87 -19.15 27.78
N ARG A 424 17.45 -20.42 27.69
CA ARG A 424 16.35 -20.83 26.80
C ARG A 424 15.03 -20.15 27.16
N TYR A 425 14.67 -20.09 28.45
CA TYR A 425 13.47 -19.37 28.89
C TYR A 425 13.58 -17.86 28.66
N ALA A 426 14.77 -17.27 28.81
CA ALA A 426 15.01 -15.87 28.49
C ALA A 426 14.75 -15.57 27.01
N VAL A 427 15.21 -16.43 26.08
CA VAL A 427 14.90 -16.28 24.64
C VAL A 427 13.39 -16.31 24.37
N ILE A 428 12.67 -17.25 24.99
CA ILE A 428 11.20 -17.32 24.87
C ILE A 428 10.55 -16.05 25.44
N GLY A 429 11.02 -15.59 26.60
CA GLY A 429 10.53 -14.37 27.26
C GLY A 429 10.74 -13.13 26.40
N VAL A 430 11.92 -12.95 25.81
CA VAL A 430 12.23 -11.83 24.90
C VAL A 430 11.32 -11.88 23.67
N LEU A 431 11.18 -13.05 23.02
CA LEU A 431 10.26 -13.19 21.89
C LEU A 431 8.83 -12.84 22.30
N ALA A 432 8.33 -13.39 23.41
CA ALA A 432 6.98 -13.12 23.89
C ALA A 432 6.76 -11.62 24.17
N LEU A 433 7.64 -10.98 24.95
CA LEU A 433 7.57 -9.55 25.27
C LEU A 433 7.60 -8.67 24.02
N SER A 434 8.42 -9.03 23.02
CA SER A 434 8.51 -8.30 21.75
C SER A 434 7.27 -8.41 20.85
N LEU A 435 6.30 -9.25 21.21
CA LEU A 435 5.02 -9.44 20.51
C LEU A 435 3.81 -8.97 21.34
N VAL A 436 3.99 -8.60 22.62
CA VAL A 436 2.89 -8.19 23.51
C VAL A 436 2.16 -6.99 22.95
N ASP A 437 2.90 -5.95 22.54
CA ASP A 437 2.31 -4.70 22.05
C ASP A 437 1.45 -4.92 20.80
N SER A 438 1.97 -5.66 19.81
CA SER A 438 1.25 -5.94 18.57
C SER A 438 0.01 -6.82 18.80
N THR A 439 0.13 -7.81 19.69
CA THR A 439 -1.01 -8.66 20.10
C THR A 439 -2.09 -7.81 20.79
N TRP A 440 -1.67 -6.98 21.74
CA TRP A 440 -2.57 -6.11 22.50
C TRP A 440 -3.27 -5.09 21.60
N PHE A 441 -2.57 -4.58 20.58
CA PHE A 441 -3.15 -3.67 19.60
C PHE A 441 -4.29 -4.32 18.81
N ILE A 442 -4.12 -5.56 18.34
CA ILE A 442 -5.17 -6.30 17.63
C ILE A 442 -6.39 -6.47 18.55
N VAL A 443 -6.18 -6.88 19.81
CA VAL A 443 -7.26 -7.10 20.77
C VAL A 443 -8.04 -5.81 21.06
N ARG A 444 -7.37 -4.66 21.16
CA ARG A 444 -8.02 -3.37 21.43
C ARG A 444 -8.65 -2.72 20.19
N ASN A 445 -8.18 -3.06 18.99
CA ASN A 445 -8.63 -2.44 17.74
C ASN A 445 -9.01 -3.51 16.71
N PRO A 446 -9.91 -4.47 17.04
CA PRO A 446 -10.15 -5.65 16.21
C PRO A 446 -10.74 -5.34 14.83
N ALA A 447 -11.42 -4.20 14.69
CA ALA A 447 -11.98 -3.74 13.42
C ALA A 447 -10.98 -2.98 12.53
N MET A 448 -9.83 -2.56 13.08
CA MET A 448 -8.82 -1.78 12.37
C MET A 448 -7.36 -2.08 12.78
N PRO A 449 -6.93 -3.36 12.86
CA PRO A 449 -5.56 -3.67 13.27
C PRO A 449 -4.48 -3.09 12.34
N TYR A 450 -4.83 -2.80 11.08
CA TYR A 450 -3.87 -2.33 10.08
C TYR A 450 -3.29 -0.93 10.38
N THR A 451 -3.96 -0.15 11.23
CA THR A 451 -3.55 1.21 11.64
C THR A 451 -2.34 1.21 12.60
N TYR A 452 -1.83 0.03 12.95
CA TYR A 452 -0.74 -0.17 13.89
C TYR A 452 0.58 0.52 13.50
N PHE A 453 1.22 1.05 14.53
CA PHE A 453 2.63 1.42 14.59
C PHE A 453 3.22 0.86 15.88
N ASN A 454 4.47 0.42 15.83
CA ASN A 454 5.15 -0.24 16.94
C ASN A 454 5.77 0.77 17.93
N PRO A 455 6.28 0.30 19.09
CA PRO A 455 6.78 1.19 20.13
C PRO A 455 8.01 2.02 19.75
N LEU A 456 8.76 1.68 18.69
CA LEU A 456 9.96 2.43 18.30
C LEU A 456 9.65 3.87 17.88
N ILE A 457 8.46 4.10 17.32
CA ILE A 457 7.98 5.44 16.95
C ILE A 457 7.03 6.03 18.00
N GLY A 458 6.80 5.34 19.13
CA GLY A 458 5.81 5.73 20.14
C GLY A 458 4.39 5.24 19.87
N GLY A 459 4.24 4.16 19.09
CA GLY A 459 2.94 3.63 18.70
C GLY A 459 2.19 4.54 17.73
N VAL A 460 0.87 4.37 17.61
CA VAL A 460 0.04 5.18 16.70
C VAL A 460 0.09 6.67 17.09
N GLN A 461 0.18 6.98 18.38
CA GLN A 461 0.31 8.36 18.87
C GLN A 461 1.59 9.04 18.41
N GLY A 462 2.73 8.35 18.45
CA GLY A 462 3.98 8.98 18.01
C GLY A 462 4.13 9.06 16.48
N ALA A 463 3.34 8.28 15.74
CA ALA A 463 3.19 8.36 14.29
C ALA A 463 2.13 9.38 13.83
N TYR A 464 1.21 9.78 14.71
CA TYR A 464 0.15 10.73 14.43
C TYR A 464 0.72 12.08 13.99
N GLY A 465 0.19 12.63 12.89
CA GLY A 465 0.72 13.82 12.22
C GLY A 465 2.03 13.62 11.47
N LYS A 466 2.67 12.45 11.54
CA LYS A 466 3.92 12.15 10.81
C LYS A 466 3.73 11.16 9.67
N PHE A 467 2.78 10.23 9.80
CA PHE A 467 2.50 9.17 8.84
C PHE A 467 1.00 8.97 8.71
N GLU A 468 0.50 8.45 7.58
CA GLU A 468 -0.91 8.10 7.51
C GLU A 468 -1.30 7.01 8.50
N THR A 469 -2.29 7.29 9.34
CA THR A 469 -2.80 6.32 10.31
C THR A 469 -3.93 5.48 9.74
N ASP A 470 -4.89 6.08 9.03
CA ASP A 470 -6.03 5.39 8.41
C ASP A 470 -6.15 5.67 6.91
N TYR A 471 -5.10 5.36 6.14
CA TYR A 471 -5.11 5.61 4.69
C TYR A 471 -6.21 4.84 3.96
N TRP A 472 -6.72 3.72 4.49
CA TRP A 472 -7.85 3.03 3.86
C TRP A 472 -9.21 3.65 4.13
N GLY A 473 -9.32 4.51 5.15
CA GLY A 473 -10.60 5.09 5.57
C GLY A 473 -11.59 4.10 6.17
N ILE A 474 -11.12 2.97 6.71
CA ILE A 474 -12.06 1.95 7.25
C ILE A 474 -12.73 2.41 8.54
N SER A 475 -12.13 3.40 9.22
CA SER A 475 -12.68 3.98 10.45
C SER A 475 -14.07 4.61 10.25
N THR A 476 -14.44 4.91 9.00
CA THR A 476 -15.76 5.41 8.61
C THR A 476 -16.89 4.53 9.12
N ARG A 477 -16.68 3.21 9.13
CA ARG A 477 -17.63 2.26 9.70
C ARG A 477 -17.89 2.52 11.18
N GLN A 478 -16.84 2.71 11.98
CA GLN A 478 -16.99 2.96 13.42
C GLN A 478 -17.67 4.30 13.70
N GLY A 479 -17.42 5.32 12.86
CA GLY A 479 -18.16 6.58 12.91
C GLY A 479 -19.66 6.39 12.67
N ILE A 480 -20.03 5.61 11.66
CA ILE A 480 -21.43 5.29 11.34
C ILE A 480 -22.07 4.44 12.44
N GLU A 481 -21.40 3.40 12.93
CA GLU A 481 -21.89 2.56 14.03
C GLU A 481 -22.15 3.39 15.31
N TRP A 482 -21.31 4.41 15.57
CA TRP A 482 -21.57 5.35 16.64
C TRP A 482 -22.83 6.20 16.37
N MET A 483 -23.00 6.73 15.16
CA MET A 483 -24.19 7.51 14.79
C MET A 483 -25.48 6.69 14.94
N GLU A 484 -25.45 5.41 14.56
CA GLU A 484 -26.55 4.46 14.75
C GLU A 484 -26.86 4.26 16.24
N LYS A 485 -25.82 4.07 17.05
CA LYS A 485 -25.96 3.92 18.50
C LYS A 485 -26.54 5.16 19.19
N GLN A 486 -26.25 6.36 18.67
CA GLN A 486 -26.85 7.61 19.16
C GLN A 486 -28.30 7.83 18.69
N GLY A 487 -28.83 6.97 17.81
CA GLY A 487 -30.14 7.15 17.21
C GLY A 487 -30.20 8.27 16.17
N ILE A 488 -29.05 8.77 15.71
CA ILE A 488 -28.96 9.74 14.60
C ILE A 488 -29.36 9.05 13.30
N LEU A 489 -28.93 7.81 13.12
CA LEU A 489 -29.25 6.97 11.96
C LEU A 489 -30.12 5.81 12.40
N LYS A 490 -31.35 5.73 11.91
CA LYS A 490 -32.28 4.64 12.23
C LYS A 490 -33.31 4.40 11.11
N PRO A 491 -33.84 3.17 10.95
CA PRO A 491 -34.74 2.86 9.82
C PRO A 491 -36.02 3.72 9.78
N ASP A 492 -36.51 4.17 10.93
CA ASP A 492 -37.74 4.94 11.13
C ASP A 492 -37.55 6.47 11.07
N MET A 493 -36.41 6.96 10.55
CA MET A 493 -36.20 8.41 10.35
C MET A 493 -37.28 9.03 9.45
N THR A 494 -37.74 10.22 9.83
CA THR A 494 -38.67 11.07 9.06
C THR A 494 -37.95 12.17 8.29
N GLU A 495 -36.83 12.66 8.82
CA GLU A 495 -36.00 13.68 8.19
C GLU A 495 -34.85 13.05 7.42
N THR A 496 -34.48 13.65 6.29
CA THR A 496 -33.31 13.25 5.53
C THR A 496 -32.05 13.76 6.21
N VAL A 497 -31.08 12.87 6.45
CA VAL A 497 -29.75 13.23 6.96
C VAL A 497 -28.75 13.29 5.82
N VAL A 498 -28.03 14.39 5.69
CA VAL A 498 -26.93 14.56 4.73
C VAL A 498 -25.59 14.33 5.42
N VAL A 499 -24.83 13.35 4.95
CA VAL A 499 -23.51 12.98 5.48
C VAL A 499 -22.42 13.36 4.47
N ALA A 500 -21.56 14.31 4.82
CA ALA A 500 -20.38 14.67 4.03
C ALA A 500 -19.15 13.81 4.38
N THR A 501 -18.30 13.51 3.40
CA THR A 501 -17.06 12.75 3.64
C THR A 501 -16.10 12.86 2.44
N ASN A 502 -14.80 12.65 2.68
CA ASN A 502 -13.83 12.35 1.63
C ASN A 502 -13.73 10.84 1.30
N MET A 503 -14.39 9.98 2.08
CA MET A 503 -14.49 8.53 1.89
C MET A 503 -15.87 8.15 1.33
N PHE A 504 -16.19 8.69 0.16
CA PHE A 504 -17.55 8.65 -0.39
C PHE A 504 -18.08 7.23 -0.60
N TYR A 505 -17.33 6.39 -1.31
CA TYR A 505 -17.81 5.06 -1.69
C TYR A 505 -18.09 4.19 -0.47
N SER A 506 -17.13 4.06 0.46
CA SER A 506 -17.31 3.24 1.67
C SER A 506 -18.49 3.73 2.52
N THR A 507 -18.60 5.03 2.72
CA THR A 507 -19.70 5.66 3.46
C THR A 507 -21.05 5.42 2.78
N GLN A 508 -21.12 5.55 1.46
CA GLN A 508 -22.33 5.29 0.67
C GLN A 508 -22.78 3.83 0.82
N GLN A 509 -21.88 2.86 0.69
CA GLN A 509 -22.24 1.44 0.82
C GLN A 509 -22.71 1.08 2.23
N LEU A 510 -22.09 1.64 3.27
CA LEU A 510 -22.50 1.40 4.65
C LEU A 510 -23.86 2.02 4.99
N LEU A 511 -24.22 3.13 4.34
CA LEU A 511 -25.47 3.86 4.56
C LEU A 511 -26.59 3.49 3.57
N ALA A 512 -26.31 2.67 2.55
CA ALA A 512 -27.27 2.29 1.52
C ALA A 512 -28.57 1.67 2.08
N LYS A 513 -28.48 0.98 3.23
CA LYS A 513 -29.64 0.41 3.95
C LYS A 513 -30.69 1.42 4.39
N TYR A 514 -30.37 2.73 4.38
CA TYR A 514 -31.31 3.80 4.72
C TYR A 514 -32.01 4.43 3.50
N GLY A 515 -31.66 4.02 2.27
CA GLY A 515 -32.24 4.55 1.03
C GLY A 515 -32.16 6.08 0.96
N ASP A 516 -33.23 6.72 0.49
CA ASP A 516 -33.29 8.18 0.31
C ASP A 516 -33.30 8.99 1.62
N LYS A 517 -33.40 8.32 2.78
CA LYS A 517 -33.37 8.98 4.09
C LYS A 517 -31.97 9.45 4.47
N VAL A 518 -30.92 8.91 3.85
CA VAL A 518 -29.54 9.34 4.09
C VAL A 518 -28.87 9.63 2.76
N LYS A 519 -28.42 10.88 2.58
CA LYS A 519 -27.70 11.31 1.39
C LYS A 519 -26.24 11.49 1.71
N VAL A 520 -25.36 10.82 0.96
CA VAL A 520 -23.92 10.98 1.12
C VAL A 520 -23.40 12.01 0.10
N LYS A 521 -22.53 12.92 0.54
CA LYS A 521 -21.87 13.90 -0.32
C LYS A 521 -20.36 13.74 -0.24
N TYR A 522 -19.70 13.79 -1.40
CA TYR A 522 -18.25 13.87 -1.44
C TYR A 522 -17.82 15.33 -1.26
N LEU A 523 -17.13 15.61 -0.15
CA LEU A 523 -16.51 16.90 0.11
C LEU A 523 -15.10 16.66 0.65
N LYS A 524 -14.10 17.28 0.01
CA LYS A 524 -12.73 17.31 0.53
C LYS A 524 -12.68 18.10 1.85
N TRP A 525 -11.70 17.81 2.70
CA TRP A 525 -11.55 18.50 3.98
C TRP A 525 -11.45 20.03 3.82
N GLU A 526 -10.66 20.47 2.85
CA GLU A 526 -10.39 21.89 2.55
C GLU A 526 -11.55 22.56 1.80
N ARG A 527 -12.58 21.79 1.41
CA ARG A 527 -13.77 22.25 0.67
C ARG A 527 -15.06 21.86 1.39
N ARG A 528 -14.98 21.59 2.69
CA ARG A 528 -16.12 21.11 3.49
C ARG A 528 -17.25 22.13 3.64
N CYS A 529 -17.01 23.40 3.34
CA CYS A 529 -18.05 24.43 3.30
C CYS A 529 -18.67 24.66 1.92
N ASP A 530 -18.25 23.95 0.87
CA ASP A 530 -18.74 24.21 -0.49
C ASP A 530 -20.22 23.87 -0.68
N ASP A 531 -20.76 23.01 0.17
CA ASP A 531 -22.14 22.55 0.14
C ASP A 531 -22.61 22.21 1.57
N ALA A 532 -23.92 22.28 1.80
CA ALA A 532 -24.53 22.02 3.09
C ALA A 532 -24.63 20.51 3.40
N TRP A 533 -24.37 20.16 4.65
CA TRP A 533 -24.48 18.82 5.23
C TRP A 533 -24.99 18.92 6.68
N ASP A 534 -25.41 17.80 7.27
CA ASP A 534 -25.88 17.75 8.66
C ASP A 534 -24.82 17.10 9.57
N TYR A 535 -24.17 16.03 9.07
CA TYR A 535 -23.01 15.40 9.70
C TYR A 535 -21.87 15.22 8.69
N ALA A 536 -20.65 15.11 9.18
CA ALA A 536 -19.51 14.75 8.33
C ALA A 536 -18.62 13.68 8.97
N LEU A 537 -18.02 12.84 8.13
CA LEU A 537 -17.11 11.76 8.52
C LEU A 537 -15.76 12.00 7.84
N TYR A 538 -14.76 12.44 8.59
CA TYR A 538 -13.42 12.70 8.08
C TYR A 538 -12.41 11.82 8.82
N PRO A 539 -11.80 10.81 8.17
CA PRO A 539 -10.60 10.16 8.69
C PRO A 539 -9.38 11.07 8.53
N THR A 540 -8.27 10.69 9.15
CA THR A 540 -6.98 11.41 9.03
C THR A 540 -6.40 11.42 7.61
N ARG A 541 -6.91 10.57 6.70
CA ARG A 541 -6.48 10.58 5.30
C ARG A 541 -6.79 11.93 4.66
N PHE A 542 -5.77 12.52 4.05
CA PHE A 542 -5.80 13.85 3.42
C PHE A 542 -5.99 15.02 4.39
N ILE A 543 -5.82 14.81 5.69
CA ILE A 543 -5.62 15.90 6.63
C ILE A 543 -4.13 16.25 6.65
N ASP A 544 -3.82 17.54 6.76
CA ASP A 544 -2.45 18.02 6.81
C ASP A 544 -1.71 17.54 8.08
N GLY A 545 -0.43 17.19 7.93
CA GLY A 545 0.41 16.74 9.03
C GLY A 545 0.52 17.73 10.18
N ASP A 546 0.66 19.03 9.88
CA ASP A 546 0.72 20.10 10.88
C ASP A 546 -0.62 20.23 11.61
N ALA A 547 -1.74 20.15 10.87
CA ALA A 547 -3.07 20.20 11.46
C ALA A 547 -3.30 19.07 12.48
N LEU A 548 -2.84 17.86 12.15
CA LEU A 548 -2.87 16.73 13.08
C LEU A 548 -1.93 16.96 14.28
N ALA A 549 -0.67 17.36 14.03
CA ALA A 549 0.36 17.46 15.06
C ALA A 549 0.11 18.58 16.08
N THR A 550 -0.50 19.69 15.66
CA THR A 550 -0.76 20.88 16.49
C THR A 550 -2.14 20.87 17.16
N GLY A 551 -2.94 19.83 16.93
CA GLY A 551 -4.27 19.67 17.53
C GLY A 551 -5.37 20.53 16.90
N LYS A 552 -5.13 21.06 15.69
CA LYS A 552 -6.16 21.76 14.88
C LYS A 552 -7.18 20.80 14.28
N TRP A 553 -6.89 19.49 14.31
CA TRP A 553 -7.83 18.43 14.02
C TRP A 553 -7.75 17.36 15.13
N PRO A 554 -8.89 16.81 15.61
CA PRO A 554 -10.29 17.10 15.21
C PRO A 554 -10.76 18.51 15.57
N PRO A 555 -11.68 19.10 14.80
CA PRO A 555 -12.20 20.45 15.07
C PRO A 555 -13.20 20.49 16.23
N ASP A 556 -13.52 21.67 16.73
CA ASP A 556 -14.40 21.93 17.88
C ASP A 556 -15.83 21.39 17.68
N ASN A 557 -16.30 21.32 16.44
CA ASN A 557 -17.61 20.74 16.10
C ASN A 557 -17.60 19.21 15.97
N ALA A 558 -16.50 18.54 16.33
CA ALA A 558 -16.44 17.09 16.43
C ALA A 558 -17.30 16.58 17.59
N VAL A 559 -18.44 15.97 17.26
CA VAL A 559 -19.35 15.34 18.24
C VAL A 559 -18.89 13.94 18.65
N HIS A 560 -18.01 13.32 17.85
CA HIS A 560 -17.38 12.05 18.19
C HIS A 560 -16.02 11.90 17.51
N VAL A 561 -15.13 11.15 18.15
CA VAL A 561 -13.80 10.85 17.63
C VAL A 561 -13.52 9.36 17.81
N VAL A 562 -13.29 8.68 16.69
CA VAL A 562 -12.81 7.30 16.65
C VAL A 562 -11.31 7.30 16.88
N LYS A 563 -10.83 6.42 17.76
CA LYS A 563 -9.40 6.34 18.12
C LYS A 563 -8.84 4.94 17.86
N ALA A 564 -7.58 4.88 17.45
CA ALA A 564 -6.78 3.65 17.40
C ALA A 564 -5.43 3.87 18.07
N GLY A 565 -5.01 2.95 18.94
CA GLY A 565 -3.78 3.13 19.73
C GLY A 565 -3.75 4.41 20.58
N GLY A 566 -4.93 4.94 20.92
CA GLY A 566 -5.11 6.20 21.64
C GLY A 566 -5.18 7.45 20.74
N ALA A 567 -4.66 7.39 19.51
CA ALA A 567 -4.65 8.52 18.58
C ALA A 567 -6.01 8.67 17.89
N PRO A 568 -6.49 9.90 17.62
CA PRO A 568 -7.68 10.11 16.82
C PRO A 568 -7.39 9.72 15.36
N ILE A 569 -8.31 8.99 14.74
CA ILE A 569 -8.18 8.53 13.35
C ILE A 569 -9.38 8.90 12.48
N LEU A 570 -10.53 9.22 13.09
CA LEU A 570 -11.68 9.82 12.42
C LEU A 570 -12.47 10.72 13.36
N ALA A 571 -12.97 11.81 12.81
CA ALA A 571 -13.88 12.73 13.46
C ALA A 571 -15.27 12.63 12.82
N VAL A 572 -16.30 12.53 13.66
CA VAL A 572 -17.70 12.75 13.28
C VAL A 572 -18.05 14.18 13.65
N LEU A 573 -18.35 15.00 12.64
CA LEU A 573 -18.69 16.40 12.82
C LEU A 573 -20.20 16.58 12.74
N LYS A 574 -20.71 17.62 13.41
CA LYS A 574 -22.09 18.06 13.26
C LYS A 574 -22.11 19.52 12.82
N ASP A 575 -22.89 19.81 11.79
CA ASP A 575 -23.10 21.17 11.32
C ASP A 575 -24.23 21.84 12.13
N ASN A 576 -24.00 23.10 12.52
CA ASN A 576 -24.91 23.88 13.37
C ASN A 576 -25.57 25.02 12.57
N GLY A 577 -26.43 24.67 11.61
CA GLY A 577 -27.29 25.63 10.91
C GLY A 577 -26.83 26.02 9.51
N LYS A 578 -25.91 25.25 8.93
CA LYS A 578 -25.42 25.31 7.54
C LYS A 578 -24.78 26.65 7.21
N ASN A 579 -24.30 27.34 8.24
CA ASN A 579 -23.88 28.73 8.15
C ASN A 579 -22.66 28.90 7.25
N CYS A 580 -21.68 27.99 7.33
CA CYS A 580 -20.54 28.03 6.41
C CYS A 580 -20.99 27.92 4.94
N ALA A 581 -21.78 26.91 4.59
CA ALA A 581 -22.23 26.68 3.22
C ALA A 581 -23.14 27.79 2.68
N LEU A 582 -24.08 28.27 3.49
CA LEU A 582 -24.95 29.39 3.13
C LEU A 582 -24.16 30.69 2.97
N GLY A 583 -23.14 30.92 3.79
CA GLY A 583 -22.24 32.05 3.67
C GLY A 583 -21.44 32.04 2.37
N LEU A 584 -20.88 30.89 1.99
CA LEU A 584 -20.18 30.71 0.71
C LEU A 584 -21.13 30.84 -0.50
N ALA A 585 -22.38 30.39 -0.37
CA ALA A 585 -23.40 30.60 -1.40
C ALA A 585 -23.72 32.09 -1.58
N ALA A 586 -23.87 32.85 -0.49
CA ALA A 586 -24.10 34.29 -0.53
C ALA A 586 -22.92 35.05 -1.15
N LEU A 587 -21.67 34.65 -0.83
CA LEU A 587 -20.47 35.19 -1.48
C LEU A 587 -20.50 35.03 -3.01
N LYS A 588 -20.91 33.84 -3.51
CA LYS A 588 -21.01 33.59 -4.96
C LYS A 588 -22.09 34.46 -5.63
N LEU A 589 -23.10 34.87 -4.89
CA LEU A 589 -24.17 35.77 -5.35
C LEU A 589 -23.82 37.26 -5.14
N SER A 590 -22.63 37.57 -4.62
CA SER A 590 -22.23 38.92 -4.23
C SER A 590 -23.13 39.56 -3.15
N ASP A 591 -23.89 38.74 -2.40
CA ASP A 591 -24.65 39.17 -1.23
C ASP A 591 -23.71 39.23 -0.01
N TRP A 592 -22.95 40.32 0.07
CA TRP A 592 -21.97 40.50 1.14
C TRP A 592 -22.59 40.60 2.54
N PRO A 593 -23.69 41.33 2.77
CA PRO A 593 -24.36 41.36 4.06
C PRO A 593 -24.84 39.98 4.52
N GLY A 594 -25.46 39.20 3.63
CA GLY A 594 -25.90 37.84 3.93
C GLY A 594 -24.73 36.90 4.20
N ALA A 595 -23.64 37.02 3.43
CA ALA A 595 -22.41 36.26 3.67
C ALA A 595 -21.80 36.57 5.04
N ILE A 596 -21.68 37.85 5.41
CA ILE A 596 -21.15 38.28 6.72
C ILE A 596 -22.03 37.73 7.84
N GLU A 597 -23.37 37.86 7.75
CA GLU A 597 -24.27 37.37 8.80
C GLU A 597 -24.08 35.87 9.04
N ARG A 598 -24.06 35.07 7.97
CA ARG A 598 -23.93 33.62 8.05
C ARG A 598 -22.54 33.21 8.54
N LEU A 599 -21.47 33.75 7.96
CA LEU A 599 -20.11 33.38 8.32
C LEU A 599 -19.74 33.83 9.73
N LYS A 600 -20.29 34.95 10.24
CA LYS A 600 -20.17 35.32 11.66
C LYS A 600 -20.79 34.27 12.58
N LYS A 601 -22.01 33.82 12.29
CA LYS A 601 -22.66 32.75 13.07
C LYS A 601 -21.85 31.46 13.05
N GLU A 602 -21.25 31.12 11.89
CA GLU A 602 -20.38 29.95 11.78
C GLU A 602 -19.19 30.07 12.74
N VAL A 603 -18.39 31.14 12.64
CA VAL A 603 -17.17 31.30 13.44
C VAL A 603 -17.44 31.56 14.93
N GLU A 604 -18.64 32.01 15.29
CA GLU A 604 -19.08 32.06 16.69
C GLU A 604 -19.36 30.65 17.25
N SER A 605 -19.84 29.73 16.40
CA SER A 605 -20.18 28.36 16.81
C SER A 605 -19.05 27.34 16.61
N VAL A 606 -18.16 27.59 15.65
CA VAL A 606 -17.02 26.76 15.25
C VAL A 606 -15.81 27.69 15.05
N PRO A 607 -15.21 28.19 16.15
CA PRO A 607 -14.20 29.25 16.08
C PRO A 607 -12.89 28.80 15.43
N ASP A 608 -12.67 27.51 15.27
CA ASP A 608 -11.54 26.89 14.58
C ASP A 608 -11.82 26.56 13.11
N ASN A 609 -12.95 27.01 12.53
CA ASN A 609 -13.22 26.85 11.09
C ASN A 609 -12.47 27.89 10.26
N GLU A 610 -11.28 27.53 9.79
CA GLU A 610 -10.39 28.39 8.98
C GLU A 610 -11.04 28.83 7.66
N ILE A 611 -11.83 27.95 7.04
CA ILE A 611 -12.52 28.24 5.78
C ILE A 611 -13.55 29.35 6.00
N ALA A 612 -14.29 29.29 7.10
CA ALA A 612 -15.29 30.30 7.43
C ALA A 612 -14.64 31.66 7.71
N TRP A 613 -13.52 31.70 8.44
CA TRP A 613 -12.77 32.93 8.71
C TRP A 613 -12.21 33.57 7.43
N ALA A 614 -11.59 32.78 6.55
CA ALA A 614 -11.03 33.28 5.28
C ALA A 614 -12.14 33.85 4.37
N ASN A 615 -13.29 33.18 4.31
CA ASN A 615 -14.43 33.65 3.54
C ASN A 615 -15.13 34.85 4.18
N LEU A 616 -15.15 34.95 5.52
CA LEU A 616 -15.65 36.12 6.23
C LEU A 616 -14.79 37.35 5.94
N ALA A 617 -13.47 37.17 5.92
CA ALA A 617 -12.51 38.20 5.51
C ALA A 617 -12.76 38.68 4.08
N GLN A 618 -13.01 37.75 3.15
CA GLN A 618 -13.38 38.07 1.77
C GLN A 618 -14.68 38.88 1.68
N ALA A 619 -15.70 38.51 2.48
CA ALA A 619 -16.98 39.22 2.53
C ALA A 619 -16.83 40.65 3.05
N TYR A 620 -16.04 40.84 4.11
CA TYR A 620 -15.72 42.16 4.66
C TYR A 620 -14.94 43.02 3.66
N LEU A 621 -13.93 42.44 2.98
CA LEU A 621 -13.15 43.16 1.97
C LEU A 621 -14.05 43.67 0.84
N ASN A 622 -14.94 42.82 0.32
CA ASN A 622 -15.87 43.20 -0.75
C ASN A 622 -16.96 44.18 -0.28
N SER A 623 -17.21 44.26 1.03
CA SER A 623 -18.06 45.27 1.67
C SER A 623 -17.32 46.53 2.09
N ASN A 624 -16.04 46.67 1.72
CA ASN A 624 -15.16 47.77 2.12
C ASN A 624 -14.94 47.94 3.64
N GLN A 625 -15.12 46.85 4.41
CA GLN A 625 -14.83 46.76 5.85
C GLN A 625 -13.40 46.23 6.05
N LEU A 626 -12.41 47.08 5.79
CA LEU A 626 -11.01 46.66 5.62
C LEU A 626 -10.36 46.13 6.91
N GLU A 627 -10.64 46.75 8.07
CA GLU A 627 -10.04 46.33 9.34
C GLU A 627 -10.58 44.96 9.78
N GLU A 628 -11.89 44.77 9.64
CA GLU A 628 -12.58 43.52 9.92
C GLU A 628 -12.10 42.41 8.99
N ALA A 629 -11.89 42.72 7.70
CA ALA A 629 -11.34 41.79 6.73
C ALA A 629 -9.95 41.29 7.16
N LYS A 630 -9.06 42.21 7.54
CA LYS A 630 -7.72 41.87 8.00
C LYS A 630 -7.77 41.01 9.27
N ALA A 631 -8.58 41.41 10.26
CA ALA A 631 -8.70 40.67 11.51
C ALA A 631 -9.23 39.24 11.29
N ALA A 632 -10.22 39.06 10.42
CA ALA A 632 -10.73 37.74 10.07
C ALA A 632 -9.70 36.89 9.30
N ALA A 633 -8.93 37.48 8.38
CA ALA A 633 -7.86 36.77 7.68
C ALA A 633 -6.71 36.38 8.62
N GLU A 634 -6.35 37.26 9.56
CA GLU A 634 -5.38 36.94 10.62
C GLU A 634 -5.88 35.78 11.48
N LYS A 635 -7.17 35.73 11.83
CA LYS A 635 -7.76 34.58 12.53
C LYS A 635 -7.66 33.28 11.73
N ALA A 636 -7.98 33.31 10.44
CA ALA A 636 -7.79 32.16 9.56
C ALA A 636 -6.32 31.68 9.58
N LEU A 637 -5.34 32.60 9.49
CA LEU A 637 -3.91 32.26 9.56
C LEU A 637 -3.45 31.75 10.93
N THR A 638 -4.10 32.14 12.03
CA THR A 638 -3.79 31.53 13.34
C THR A 638 -4.17 30.05 13.39
N ILE A 639 -5.19 29.65 12.64
CA ILE A 639 -5.67 28.27 12.56
C ILE A 639 -4.90 27.53 11.46
N ASN A 640 -4.82 28.08 10.25
CA ASN A 640 -4.05 27.53 9.14
C ASN A 640 -3.01 28.55 8.65
N PRO A 641 -1.76 28.52 9.17
CA PRO A 641 -0.70 29.45 8.81
C PRO A 641 -0.34 29.48 7.32
N ASP A 642 -0.61 28.37 6.63
CA ASP A 642 -0.33 28.19 5.21
C ASP A 642 -1.55 28.51 4.32
N ASP A 643 -2.59 29.16 4.86
CA ASP A 643 -3.75 29.56 4.05
C ASP A 643 -3.39 30.68 3.07
N VAL A 644 -3.23 30.29 1.81
CA VAL A 644 -2.86 31.17 0.69
C VAL A 644 -3.91 32.25 0.47
N GLN A 645 -5.19 31.94 0.63
CA GLN A 645 -6.29 32.88 0.46
C GLN A 645 -6.20 34.02 1.50
N SER A 646 -5.98 33.69 2.77
CA SER A 646 -5.88 34.68 3.84
C SER A 646 -4.65 35.58 3.70
N ASN A 647 -3.50 35.05 3.26
CA ASN A 647 -2.34 35.87 2.91
C ASN A 647 -2.66 36.85 1.77
N ASN A 648 -3.35 36.40 0.71
CA ASN A 648 -3.80 37.29 -0.37
C ASN A 648 -4.74 38.39 0.14
N LEU A 649 -5.67 38.06 1.05
CA LEU A 649 -6.61 39.01 1.64
C LEU A 649 -5.91 40.10 2.48
N ILE A 650 -4.89 39.74 3.26
CA ILE A 650 -4.07 40.71 3.99
C ILE A 650 -3.23 41.56 3.02
N GLY A 651 -2.72 40.97 1.94
CA GLY A 651 -2.04 41.71 0.87
C GLY A 651 -2.97 42.76 0.24
N LEU A 652 -4.22 42.39 -0.03
CA LEU A 652 -5.23 43.31 -0.56
C LEU A 652 -5.60 44.41 0.45
N TYR A 653 -5.66 44.10 1.74
CA TYR A 653 -5.81 45.12 2.78
C TYR A 653 -4.71 46.18 2.70
N TRP A 654 -3.44 45.78 2.61
CA TRP A 654 -2.31 46.73 2.53
C TRP A 654 -2.31 47.53 1.22
N LEU A 655 -2.70 46.92 0.10
CA LEU A 655 -2.90 47.62 -1.17
C LEU A 655 -3.95 48.73 -1.06
N ASN A 656 -5.06 48.46 -0.36
CA ASN A 656 -6.12 49.46 -0.14
C ASN A 656 -5.69 50.56 0.85
N LYS A 657 -4.82 50.24 1.81
CA LYS A 657 -4.21 51.22 2.73
C LYS A 657 -3.08 52.03 2.11
N GLY A 658 -2.68 51.72 0.87
CA GLY A 658 -1.60 52.43 0.17
C GLY A 658 -0.19 52.04 0.61
N ASP A 659 0.00 50.85 1.20
CA ASP A 659 1.31 50.31 1.56
C ASP A 659 1.69 49.13 0.64
N PRO A 660 2.22 49.41 -0.57
CA PRO A 660 2.57 48.36 -1.54
C PRO A 660 3.71 47.46 -1.08
N GLY A 661 4.58 47.94 -0.17
CA GLY A 661 5.69 47.15 0.35
C GLY A 661 5.20 46.00 1.24
N LYS A 662 4.29 46.30 2.18
CA LYS A 662 3.67 45.25 3.00
C LYS A 662 2.78 44.32 2.17
N ALA A 663 2.09 44.86 1.16
CA ALA A 663 1.30 44.03 0.26
C ALA A 663 2.15 43.02 -0.51
N ALA A 664 3.26 43.48 -1.11
CA ALA A 664 4.18 42.61 -1.84
C ALA A 664 4.70 41.48 -0.94
N SER A 665 5.11 41.80 0.29
CA SER A 665 5.58 40.80 1.26
C SER A 665 4.55 39.71 1.55
N GLN A 666 3.25 40.05 1.60
CA GLN A 666 2.18 39.06 1.82
C GLN A 666 1.93 38.18 0.59
N PHE A 667 1.91 38.76 -0.61
CA PHE A 667 1.79 37.97 -1.84
C PHE A 667 3.01 37.08 -2.08
N GLU A 668 4.21 37.54 -1.74
CA GLU A 668 5.42 36.71 -1.74
C GLU A 668 5.34 35.57 -0.72
N SER A 669 4.76 35.81 0.46
CA SER A 669 4.50 34.75 1.43
C SER A 669 3.53 33.71 0.87
N ALA A 670 2.44 34.16 0.24
CA ALA A 670 1.49 33.27 -0.43
C ALA A 670 2.16 32.42 -1.52
N LEU A 671 3.11 33.00 -2.28
CA LEU A 671 3.88 32.28 -3.31
C LEU A 671 4.94 31.32 -2.76
N LYS A 672 5.41 31.51 -1.52
CA LYS A 672 6.28 30.52 -0.86
C LYS A 672 5.52 29.24 -0.56
N THR A 673 4.27 29.36 -0.13
CA THR A 673 3.39 28.23 0.17
C THR A 673 2.81 27.60 -1.09
N GLU A 674 2.29 28.42 -2.02
CA GLU A 674 1.75 27.97 -3.30
C GLU A 674 2.37 28.75 -4.47
N PRO A 675 3.48 28.25 -5.04
CA PRO A 675 4.11 28.85 -6.21
C PRO A 675 3.21 28.90 -7.46
N SER A 676 2.12 28.14 -7.47
CA SER A 676 1.09 28.08 -8.51
C SER A 676 -0.13 28.96 -8.24
N ASN A 677 -0.02 30.01 -7.42
CA ASN A 677 -1.12 30.93 -7.15
C ASN A 677 -1.13 32.10 -8.17
N PRO A 678 -2.04 32.12 -9.16
CA PRO A 678 -2.08 33.17 -10.18
C PRO A 678 -2.49 34.54 -9.61
N ALA A 679 -3.28 34.58 -8.52
CA ALA A 679 -3.75 35.84 -7.94
C ALA A 679 -2.60 36.63 -7.30
N ALA A 680 -1.67 35.96 -6.61
CA ALA A 680 -0.51 36.62 -6.02
C ALA A 680 0.40 37.25 -7.09
N TYR A 681 0.67 36.54 -8.19
CA TYR A 681 1.40 37.09 -9.33
C TYR A 681 0.70 38.29 -9.96
N TYR A 682 -0.62 38.22 -10.13
CA TYR A 682 -1.43 39.34 -10.63
C TYR A 682 -1.32 40.58 -9.74
N TYR A 683 -1.44 40.43 -8.41
CA TYR A 683 -1.34 41.59 -7.52
C TYR A 683 0.09 42.13 -7.38
N LEU A 684 1.11 41.28 -7.46
CA LEU A 684 2.51 41.73 -7.60
C LEU A 684 2.72 42.53 -8.89
N ALA A 685 2.07 42.13 -9.99
CA ALA A 685 2.08 42.93 -11.21
C ALA A 685 1.40 44.28 -11.02
N THR A 686 0.28 44.33 -10.30
CA THR A 686 -0.40 45.60 -9.98
C THR A 686 0.50 46.52 -9.16
N ILE A 687 1.26 45.97 -8.20
CA ILE A 687 2.23 46.73 -7.41
C ILE A 687 3.35 47.28 -8.31
N ALA A 688 3.96 46.43 -9.15
CA ALA A 688 5.04 46.85 -10.05
C ALA A 688 4.58 47.93 -11.03
N GLN A 689 3.37 47.79 -11.60
CA GLN A 689 2.80 48.78 -12.51
C GLN A 689 2.56 50.13 -11.80
N ARG A 690 2.05 50.12 -10.56
CA ARG A 690 1.87 51.36 -9.77
C ARG A 690 3.20 52.06 -9.45
N GLN A 691 4.31 51.31 -9.46
CA GLN A 691 5.67 51.84 -9.30
C GLN A 691 6.30 52.28 -10.63
N GLY A 692 5.60 52.10 -11.77
CA GLY A 692 6.08 52.43 -13.10
C GLY A 692 6.92 51.35 -13.78
N ASP A 693 7.11 50.19 -13.15
CA ASP A 693 7.85 49.06 -13.72
C ASP A 693 6.94 48.14 -14.52
N ASN A 694 6.61 48.58 -15.75
CA ASN A 694 5.78 47.85 -16.68
C ASN A 694 6.40 46.50 -17.11
N GLN A 695 7.73 46.40 -17.13
CA GLN A 695 8.41 45.17 -17.54
C GLN A 695 8.25 44.07 -16.50
N THR A 696 8.48 44.40 -15.22
CA THR A 696 8.25 43.44 -14.12
C THR A 696 6.76 43.08 -14.03
N ALA A 697 5.85 44.04 -14.20
CA ALA A 697 4.42 43.76 -14.20
C ALA A 697 4.02 42.72 -15.26
N LEU A 698 4.46 42.90 -16.51
CA LEU A 698 4.19 41.96 -17.60
C LEU A 698 4.79 40.58 -17.33
N ASN A 699 6.01 40.50 -16.77
CA ASN A 699 6.63 39.22 -16.42
C ASN A 699 5.81 38.44 -15.39
N GLN A 700 5.28 39.11 -14.36
CA GLN A 700 4.43 38.45 -13.36
C GLN A 700 3.07 38.04 -13.95
N LEU A 701 2.47 38.87 -14.82
CA LEU A 701 1.23 38.51 -15.52
C LEU A 701 1.40 37.29 -16.42
N MET A 702 2.55 37.17 -17.09
CA MET A 702 2.87 35.98 -17.88
C MET A 702 2.97 34.72 -17.03
N LYS A 703 3.54 34.79 -15.83
CA LYS A 703 3.52 33.65 -14.89
C LYS A 703 2.10 33.28 -14.46
N ALA A 704 1.26 34.28 -14.18
CA ALA A 704 -0.15 34.03 -13.84
C ALA A 704 -0.88 33.32 -15.00
N ILE A 705 -0.61 33.72 -16.25
CA ILE A 705 -1.17 33.11 -17.46
C ILE A 705 -0.63 31.68 -17.68
N GLU A 706 0.66 31.45 -17.45
CA GLU A 706 1.27 30.12 -17.57
C GLU A 706 0.67 29.13 -16.56
N ILE A 707 0.48 29.58 -15.32
CA ILE A 707 -0.10 28.79 -14.23
C ILE A 707 -1.60 28.55 -14.45
N ALA A 708 -2.33 29.59 -14.83
CA ALA A 708 -3.78 29.53 -15.05
C ALA A 708 -4.14 30.20 -16.38
N PRO A 709 -4.10 29.46 -17.50
CA PRO A 709 -4.41 30.01 -18.82
C PRO A 709 -5.82 30.57 -18.99
N ASN A 710 -6.73 30.26 -18.06
CA ASN A 710 -8.09 30.79 -18.02
C ASN A 710 -8.25 32.02 -17.11
N PHE A 711 -7.18 32.53 -16.50
CA PHE A 711 -7.22 33.67 -15.58
C PHE A 711 -7.33 35.01 -16.33
N LYS A 712 -8.55 35.32 -16.78
CA LYS A 712 -8.89 36.52 -17.58
C LYS A 712 -8.30 37.84 -17.07
N PRO A 713 -8.27 38.15 -15.75
CA PRO A 713 -7.70 39.40 -15.26
C PRO A 713 -6.25 39.65 -15.68
N ALA A 714 -5.43 38.60 -15.82
CA ALA A 714 -4.04 38.75 -16.24
C ALA A 714 -3.88 39.14 -17.71
N TYR A 715 -4.77 38.65 -18.58
CA TYR A 715 -4.80 39.03 -20.00
C TYR A 715 -5.28 40.47 -20.16
N GLU A 716 -6.35 40.83 -19.47
CA GLU A 716 -6.91 42.18 -19.49
C GLU A 716 -5.86 43.20 -19.03
N PHE A 717 -5.18 42.92 -17.93
CA PHE A 717 -4.19 43.85 -17.39
C PHE A 717 -2.93 43.94 -18.25
N SER A 718 -2.49 42.83 -18.86
CA SER A 718 -1.41 42.85 -19.86
C SER A 718 -1.76 43.74 -21.05
N ALA A 719 -2.99 43.63 -21.57
CA ALA A 719 -3.46 44.46 -22.67
C ALA A 719 -3.48 45.95 -22.30
N MET A 720 -3.95 46.29 -21.10
CA MET A 720 -3.94 47.68 -20.61
C MET A 720 -2.53 48.27 -20.52
N ILE A 721 -1.54 47.49 -20.05
CA ILE A 721 -0.14 47.94 -19.98
C ILE A 721 0.43 48.16 -21.38
N TYR A 722 0.16 47.25 -22.34
CA TYR A 722 0.61 47.42 -23.72
C TYR A 722 -0.06 48.59 -24.43
N GLU A 723 -1.35 48.86 -24.17
CA GLU A 723 -2.04 50.06 -24.66
C GLU A 723 -1.39 51.34 -24.11
N ALA A 724 -1.14 51.39 -22.79
CA ALA A 724 -0.50 52.52 -22.14
C ALA A 724 0.94 52.76 -22.61
N THR A 725 1.66 51.71 -23.05
CA THR A 725 3.02 51.81 -23.59
C THR A 725 3.09 51.97 -25.10
N GLY A 726 1.94 52.05 -25.80
CA GLY A 726 1.85 52.27 -27.24
C GLY A 726 2.01 51.03 -28.12
N ASN A 727 2.12 49.83 -27.54
CA ASN A 727 2.19 48.57 -28.29
C ASN A 727 0.79 48.00 -28.55
N THR A 728 0.08 48.63 -29.48
CA THR A 728 -1.31 48.27 -29.85
C THR A 728 -1.43 46.85 -30.42
N GLN A 729 -0.39 46.34 -31.09
CA GLN A 729 -0.39 44.98 -31.64
C GLN A 729 -0.40 43.92 -30.53
N ALA A 730 0.47 44.06 -29.53
CA ALA A 730 0.50 43.13 -28.39
C ALA A 730 -0.80 43.20 -27.59
N ALA A 731 -1.34 44.39 -27.34
CA ALA A 731 -2.62 44.54 -26.64
C ALA A 731 -3.78 43.81 -27.34
N GLN A 732 -3.88 43.93 -28.67
CA GLN A 732 -4.89 43.20 -29.44
C GLN A 732 -4.73 41.69 -29.33
N GLN A 733 -3.50 41.18 -29.32
CA GLN A 733 -3.22 39.75 -29.14
C GLN A 733 -3.72 39.24 -27.78
N PHE A 734 -3.43 39.96 -26.69
CA PHE A 734 -3.92 39.58 -25.35
C PHE A 734 -5.44 39.64 -25.24
N ARG A 735 -6.10 40.65 -25.81
CA ARG A 735 -7.57 40.73 -25.84
C ARG A 735 -8.19 39.60 -26.67
N ALA A 736 -7.62 39.27 -27.82
CA ALA A 736 -8.07 38.17 -28.66
C ALA A 736 -7.90 36.81 -27.96
N ALA A 737 -6.75 36.59 -27.30
CA ALA A 737 -6.51 35.39 -26.50
C ALA A 737 -7.53 35.27 -25.34
N MET A 738 -7.82 36.37 -24.65
CA MET A 738 -8.81 36.41 -23.57
C MET A 738 -10.23 36.02 -24.05
N GLN A 739 -10.62 36.44 -25.25
CA GLN A 739 -11.94 36.09 -25.84
C GLN A 739 -12.07 34.61 -26.20
N GLN A 740 -10.95 33.90 -26.40
CA GLN A 740 -10.93 32.46 -26.68
C GLN A 740 -11.03 31.60 -25.41
N ILE A 741 -10.92 32.21 -24.21
CA ILE A 741 -11.07 31.52 -22.93
C ILE A 741 -12.56 31.22 -22.70
N LYS A 742 -12.90 29.93 -22.84
CA LYS A 742 -14.24 29.39 -22.60
C LYS A 742 -14.72 29.54 -21.17
#